data_AF-A0A067BSS6-F1
#
_entry.id   AF-A0A067BSS6-F1
#
_cell.length_a   1.000
_cell.length_b   1.000
_cell.length_c   1.000
_cell.angle_alpha   90.00
_cell.angle_beta   90.00
_cell.angle_gamma   90.00
#
_symmetry.space_group_name_H-M   'P 1'
#
loop_
_entity.id
_entity.type
_entity.pdbx_description
1 polymer ?
#
loop_
_entity_poly.entity_id
_entity_poly.type
_entity_poly.pdbx_seq_one_letter_code
_entity_poly.pdbx_strand_id
1 'polypeptide(L)'
;MSALRTTHPTRAAYDAALDLLRESTAYAYQSTVAWHLQPQLAIDGVDGCLSWPMAMHQEQQLWTRYAHYSILPTSKVRIINEDAWATLVRTSLLPDIQQTLRVTDTGVVAVFSHLCIDTHGSSACLNPRPDIANVFGMLLVSLPSSVNGGAIAMAYGGGSTMQRPSQKTMQVLATRLNATITSSPIRAGRRVALVYALVATDVDARVLPPLPTHDDTVAAFAAIAAHPPSALQRLGIRLECKLDTLSFECLAPMDAALVDALIATRHFDVALVQLGADVVSCLSGKRIDSLLGAVHGSSSPHAIVFWLKPYRAGLVGRLAALALAQTAKEDTERLGLGARELLRGILATFLDTGTSSHATMTARDMHAMTSLLLQRRHVDLAAIFLSNVVSIARTISIQDMATCIHACLATYDWTLLFSAVQSLLRRWLRVRPMRDSTRLLLSLAGATNGDDAVCRPLQQPYVCELIKMSWDRIAPSVLTLDRGSYPAEHWILLDWYLDEFAPPLKYGNWLGTRLPPALTLIVDSYLHTRPFGSVLSGVHTSASWLLQHVPQGLVRAIARQPTLPRRRYLDVLSVAINEIRSTSDDVHHSISSTKVGAIIDAMETLGQNTPCLLDACRKLSSNRSVVAGILQFLKHPTSPVTPSAQSLVAEYVVSIAASFFNRSGAQRNARDGKAIVDVIEVLTLAAPSKVPTFLTGWLAAQSSTLDATRSVLYPVVELLRTRFQDRDLDLVAQLATVCLTRFLDGNALAPVPDFGNDFVLAERVEALVDDHAAQLALERNGDVHGDPYDDFDNFDDGLFGGGFMGGYALADHYVVRKLAQPGRATVDDLDEYRRRIKLLKDDAKRIAMLDDILAIHAAAIDEDEPSPKRPRLGTS
;
A
#
# COMPACT_ATOMS: atom_id res chain seq x y z
N MET A 1 -21.96 -5.84 16.99
CA MET A 1 -20.58 -5.34 17.14
C MET A 1 -20.11 -4.78 15.80
N SER A 2 -20.44 -3.51 15.53
CA SER A 2 -19.95 -2.78 14.35
C SER A 2 -18.45 -2.53 14.52
N ALA A 3 -17.65 -2.92 13.53
CA ALA A 3 -16.22 -2.74 13.54
C ALA A 3 -15.88 -1.26 13.80
N LEU A 4 -15.06 -1.01 14.82
CA LEU A 4 -14.36 0.25 15.07
C LEU A 4 -13.53 0.57 13.83
N ARG A 5 -14.15 1.17 12.80
CA ARG A 5 -13.42 1.91 11.78
C ARG A 5 -12.70 3.01 12.54
N THR A 6 -11.39 2.86 12.69
CA THR A 6 -10.52 3.91 13.20
C THR A 6 -10.83 5.18 12.42
N THR A 7 -11.54 6.10 13.06
CA THR A 7 -11.89 7.37 12.45
C THR A 7 -10.59 8.06 12.12
N HIS A 8 -10.44 8.48 10.86
CA HIS A 8 -9.24 9.18 10.41
C HIS A 8 -9.04 10.39 11.34
N PRO A 9 -7.87 10.58 11.98
CA PRO A 9 -7.69 11.57 13.04
C PRO A 9 -8.04 12.99 12.59
N THR A 10 -7.77 13.31 11.32
CA THR A 10 -8.24 14.54 10.68
C THR A 10 -9.75 14.72 10.74
N ARG A 11 -10.51 13.69 10.37
CA ARG A 11 -11.97 13.76 10.35
C ARG A 11 -12.50 14.00 11.76
N ALA A 12 -11.91 13.34 12.75
CA ALA A 12 -12.28 13.52 14.15
C ALA A 12 -12.09 14.97 14.63
N ALA A 13 -11.05 15.67 14.18
CA ALA A 13 -10.85 17.09 14.53
C ALA A 13 -11.96 17.99 13.96
N TYR A 14 -12.37 17.77 12.70
CA TYR A 14 -13.47 18.51 12.10
C TYR A 14 -14.82 18.15 12.73
N ASP A 15 -15.08 16.87 12.99
CA ASP A 15 -16.31 16.43 13.67
C ASP A 15 -16.38 17.05 15.09
N ALA A 16 -15.26 17.12 15.83
CA ALA A 16 -15.19 17.79 17.13
C ALA A 16 -15.46 19.30 17.05
N ALA A 17 -14.92 20.00 16.04
CA ALA A 17 -15.21 21.42 15.83
C ALA A 17 -16.69 21.66 15.48
N LEU A 18 -17.32 20.74 14.74
CA LEU A 18 -18.76 20.78 14.48
C LEU A 18 -19.59 20.49 15.72
N ASP A 19 -19.14 19.60 16.59
CA ASP A 19 -19.83 19.33 17.84
C ASP A 19 -19.76 20.55 18.78
N LEU A 20 -18.62 21.24 18.85
CA LEU A 20 -18.52 22.54 19.53
C LEU A 20 -19.49 23.57 18.96
N LEU A 21 -19.62 23.65 17.63
CA LEU A 21 -20.60 24.54 17.00
C LEU A 21 -22.03 24.17 17.42
N ARG A 22 -22.37 22.88 17.34
CA ARG A 22 -23.70 22.39 17.73
C ARG A 22 -24.01 22.72 19.18
N GLU A 23 -23.05 22.52 20.06
CA GLU A 23 -23.15 22.89 21.47
C GLU A 23 -23.27 24.41 21.66
N SER A 24 -22.55 25.22 20.88
CA SER A 24 -22.65 26.68 20.96
C SER A 24 -24.02 27.22 20.57
N THR A 25 -24.75 26.51 19.70
CA THR A 25 -26.13 26.86 19.32
C THR A 25 -27.19 26.28 20.27
N ALA A 26 -26.81 25.36 21.17
CA ALA A 26 -27.67 24.69 22.14
C ALA A 26 -27.96 25.55 23.39
N TYR A 27 -28.11 26.86 23.23
CA TYR A 27 -28.31 27.80 24.34
C TYR A 27 -29.77 28.16 24.61
N ALA A 28 -30.67 27.89 23.65
CA ALA A 28 -32.09 28.22 23.78
C ALA A 28 -32.98 27.08 23.29
N TYR A 29 -34.04 26.80 24.05
CA TYR A 29 -35.16 25.93 23.67
C TYR A 29 -36.38 26.80 23.43
N GLN A 30 -37.11 26.56 22.34
CA GLN A 30 -38.36 27.25 22.05
C GLN A 30 -39.42 26.24 21.60
N SER A 31 -40.64 26.37 22.14
CA SER A 31 -41.77 25.53 21.76
C SER A 31 -43.10 26.28 21.89
N THR A 32 -44.14 25.76 21.25
CA THR A 32 -45.52 26.23 21.40
C THR A 32 -46.35 25.14 22.02
N VAL A 33 -47.12 25.47 23.04
CA VAL A 33 -48.00 24.50 23.71
C VAL A 33 -49.44 24.74 23.28
N ALA A 34 -50.17 23.65 23.10
CA ALA A 34 -51.58 23.70 22.74
C ALA A 34 -52.40 24.45 23.79
N TRP A 35 -53.37 25.25 23.33
CA TRP A 35 -54.15 26.16 24.17
C TRP A 35 -54.86 25.49 25.36
N HIS A 36 -55.27 24.22 25.24
CA HIS A 36 -55.97 23.49 26.29
C HIS A 36 -55.04 22.96 27.40
N LEU A 37 -53.72 23.04 27.21
CA LEU A 37 -52.69 22.61 28.16
C LEU A 37 -52.08 23.78 28.94
N GLN A 38 -52.63 24.99 28.80
CA GLN A 38 -52.12 26.19 29.46
C GLN A 38 -52.41 26.20 30.99
N PRO A 39 -51.58 26.86 31.80
CA PRO A 39 -51.82 27.00 33.22
C PRO A 39 -53.02 27.93 33.46
N GLN A 40 -53.92 27.50 34.35
CA GLN A 40 -55.06 28.26 34.82
C GLN A 40 -54.65 29.07 36.04
N LEU A 41 -54.56 30.39 35.89
CA LEU A 41 -54.01 31.27 36.93
C LEU A 41 -55.12 31.97 37.71
N ALA A 42 -55.09 31.88 39.03
CA ALA A 42 -55.81 32.77 39.94
C ALA A 42 -54.81 33.73 40.60
N ILE A 43 -55.14 35.02 40.61
CA ILE A 43 -54.32 36.05 41.25
C ILE A 43 -55.08 36.61 42.44
N ASP A 44 -54.40 36.77 43.56
CA ASP A 44 -55.01 37.32 44.77
C ASP A 44 -55.61 38.71 44.52
N GLY A 45 -56.92 38.83 44.70
CA GLY A 45 -57.65 40.07 44.50
C GLY A 45 -58.10 40.35 43.06
N VAL A 46 -58.04 39.35 42.18
CA VAL A 46 -58.63 39.35 40.84
C VAL A 46 -59.69 38.26 40.81
N ASP A 47 -60.87 38.56 40.26
CA ASP A 47 -61.97 37.62 40.28
C ASP A 47 -61.78 36.49 39.26
N GLY A 48 -61.89 35.25 39.77
CA GLY A 48 -61.84 34.03 38.97
C GLY A 48 -60.46 33.65 38.41
N CYS A 49 -60.47 32.64 37.53
CA CYS A 49 -59.30 32.30 36.73
C CYS A 49 -59.11 33.33 35.62
N LEU A 50 -57.87 33.74 35.36
CA LEU A 50 -57.56 34.59 34.22
C LEU A 50 -57.99 33.90 32.92
N SER A 51 -58.68 34.68 32.10
CA SER A 51 -59.03 34.32 30.72
C SER A 51 -57.96 34.84 29.75
N TRP A 52 -57.85 34.20 28.58
CA TRP A 52 -56.92 34.62 27.51
C TRP A 52 -57.69 34.72 26.19
N PRO A 53 -57.76 35.91 25.56
CA PRO A 53 -57.32 37.21 26.07
C PRO A 53 -58.07 37.62 27.35
N MET A 54 -57.41 38.39 28.20
CA MET A 54 -57.92 38.80 29.51
C MET A 54 -59.18 39.65 29.39
N ALA A 55 -60.22 39.32 30.15
CA ALA A 55 -61.43 40.12 30.20
C ALA A 55 -61.14 41.52 30.79
N MET A 56 -61.80 42.55 30.26
CA MET A 56 -61.58 43.95 30.64
C MET A 56 -61.70 44.21 32.16
N HIS A 57 -62.62 43.50 32.85
CA HIS A 57 -62.78 43.62 34.29
C HIS A 57 -61.57 43.04 35.07
N GLN A 58 -61.01 41.90 34.63
CA GLN A 58 -59.81 41.30 35.24
C GLN A 58 -58.59 42.22 35.03
N GLU A 59 -58.51 42.86 33.86
CA GLU A 59 -57.46 43.82 33.55
C GLU A 59 -57.53 45.08 34.44
N GLN A 60 -58.72 45.60 34.71
CA GLN A 60 -58.95 46.73 35.62
C GLN A 60 -58.63 46.38 37.08
N GLN A 61 -58.99 45.18 37.53
CA GLN A 61 -58.67 44.69 38.88
C GLN A 61 -57.15 44.52 39.07
N LEU A 62 -56.47 43.93 38.09
CA LEU A 62 -55.02 43.83 38.07
C LEU A 62 -54.35 45.20 38.09
N TRP A 63 -54.85 46.16 37.30
CA TRP A 63 -54.32 47.52 37.29
C TRP A 63 -54.49 48.20 38.64
N THR A 64 -55.71 48.20 39.19
CA THR A 64 -56.00 48.88 40.47
C THR A 64 -55.12 48.34 41.61
N ARG A 65 -54.82 47.05 41.59
CA ARG A 65 -54.11 46.38 42.68
C ARG A 65 -52.60 46.28 42.49
N TYR A 66 -52.13 46.19 41.24
CA TYR A 66 -50.74 45.88 40.91
C TYR A 66 -50.13 46.80 39.84
N ALA A 67 -50.72 47.96 39.52
CA ALA A 67 -50.24 48.89 38.48
C ALA A 67 -48.74 49.26 38.56
N HIS A 68 -48.13 49.21 39.75
CA HIS A 68 -46.73 49.55 39.95
C HIS A 68 -45.78 48.34 39.96
N TYR A 69 -46.29 47.12 39.81
CA TYR A 69 -45.52 45.88 39.91
C TYR A 69 -45.39 45.20 38.55
N SER A 70 -44.16 45.11 38.04
CA SER A 70 -43.87 44.26 36.87
C SER A 70 -43.62 42.79 37.24
N ILE A 71 -43.44 42.52 38.54
CA ILE A 71 -43.15 41.20 39.11
C ILE A 71 -44.14 40.95 40.25
N LEU A 72 -44.97 39.92 40.13
CA LEU A 72 -45.87 39.44 41.18
C LEU A 72 -45.25 38.22 41.86
N PRO A 73 -45.01 38.25 43.19
CA PRO A 73 -44.38 37.14 43.91
C PRO A 73 -45.27 35.89 43.91
N THR A 74 -44.64 34.72 44.05
CA THR A 74 -45.33 33.40 44.06
C THR A 74 -46.50 33.34 45.05
N SER A 75 -46.39 34.00 46.21
CA SER A 75 -47.43 34.03 47.24
C SER A 75 -48.76 34.69 46.80
N LYS A 76 -48.78 35.37 45.63
CA LYS A 76 -49.96 36.07 45.10
C LYS A 76 -50.57 35.38 43.87
N VAL A 77 -49.98 34.26 43.43
CA VAL A 77 -50.36 33.56 42.20
C VAL A 77 -50.61 32.10 42.54
N ARG A 78 -51.78 31.58 42.17
CA ARG A 78 -52.14 30.17 42.30
C ARG A 78 -52.39 29.57 40.92
N ILE A 79 -51.80 28.42 40.65
CA ILE A 79 -52.08 27.63 39.44
C ILE A 79 -53.19 26.64 39.81
N ILE A 80 -54.40 26.83 39.30
CA ILE A 80 -55.59 26.03 39.67
C ILE A 80 -55.43 24.58 39.20
N ASN A 81 -54.85 24.39 38.02
CA ASN A 81 -54.57 23.07 37.44
C ASN A 81 -53.12 22.61 37.70
N GLU A 82 -52.60 22.83 38.92
CA GLU A 82 -51.19 22.60 39.28
C GLU A 82 -50.72 21.18 38.94
N ASP A 83 -51.44 20.13 39.32
CA ASP A 83 -51.01 18.74 39.07
C ASP A 83 -50.85 18.42 37.58
N ALA A 84 -51.81 18.87 36.76
CA ALA A 84 -51.80 18.68 35.31
C ALA A 84 -50.66 19.49 34.65
N TRP A 85 -50.49 20.74 35.08
CA TRP A 85 -49.45 21.62 34.59
C TRP A 85 -48.05 21.16 34.99
N ALA A 86 -47.84 20.80 36.26
CA ALA A 86 -46.58 20.26 36.78
C ALA A 86 -46.22 18.93 36.10
N THR A 87 -47.22 18.08 35.80
CA THR A 87 -47.00 16.86 35.02
C THR A 87 -46.52 17.19 33.61
N LEU A 88 -47.18 18.10 32.89
CA LEU A 88 -46.75 18.53 31.54
C LEU A 88 -45.32 19.08 31.55
N VAL A 89 -45.01 19.97 32.49
CA VAL A 89 -43.66 20.55 32.62
C VAL A 89 -42.64 19.43 32.84
N ARG A 90 -42.91 18.49 33.73
CA ARG A 90 -41.99 17.41 34.10
C ARG A 90 -41.85 16.32 33.03
N THR A 91 -42.93 15.90 32.39
CA THR A 91 -42.91 14.74 31.48
C THR A 91 -42.72 15.12 30.02
N SER A 92 -42.95 16.37 29.64
CA SER A 92 -42.88 16.80 28.24
C SER A 92 -41.88 17.94 28.04
N LEU A 93 -42.01 19.05 28.78
CA LEU A 93 -41.15 20.21 28.54
C LEU A 93 -39.72 20.02 29.04
N LEU A 94 -39.54 19.53 30.26
CA LEU A 94 -38.22 19.38 30.88
C LEU A 94 -37.31 18.39 30.12
N PRO A 95 -37.76 17.20 29.69
CA PRO A 95 -36.94 16.30 28.88
C PRO A 95 -36.46 16.97 27.59
N ASP A 96 -37.34 17.69 26.89
CA ASP A 96 -36.98 18.40 25.66
C ASP A 96 -36.02 19.56 25.93
N ILE A 97 -36.22 20.30 27.02
CA ILE A 97 -35.34 21.39 27.47
C ILE A 97 -33.96 20.83 27.85
N GLN A 98 -33.90 19.75 28.62
CA GLN A 98 -32.65 19.09 29.01
C GLN A 98 -31.89 18.60 27.79
N GLN A 99 -32.59 17.96 26.85
CA GLN A 99 -31.99 17.48 25.62
C GLN A 99 -31.47 18.65 24.76
N THR A 100 -32.26 19.70 24.60
CA THR A 100 -31.93 20.87 23.77
C THR A 100 -30.80 21.70 24.37
N LEU A 101 -30.81 21.91 25.69
CA LEU A 101 -29.77 22.66 26.40
C LEU A 101 -28.56 21.79 26.78
N ARG A 102 -28.53 20.51 26.36
CA ARG A 102 -27.45 19.55 26.64
C ARG A 102 -27.13 19.40 28.13
N VAL A 103 -28.17 19.24 28.94
CA VAL A 103 -28.08 18.95 30.39
C VAL A 103 -28.73 17.58 30.64
N THR A 104 -28.12 16.54 30.10
CA THR A 104 -28.66 15.16 30.11
C THR A 104 -28.22 14.35 31.32
N ASP A 105 -27.10 14.70 31.93
CA ASP A 105 -26.43 13.87 32.95
C ASP A 105 -26.79 14.30 34.39
N THR A 106 -27.79 15.15 34.54
CA THR A 106 -28.20 15.70 35.84
C THR A 106 -29.71 15.89 35.86
N GLY A 107 -30.36 15.55 36.97
CA GLY A 107 -31.76 15.85 37.19
C GLY A 107 -32.01 17.36 37.15
N VAL A 108 -33.04 17.77 36.40
CA VAL A 108 -33.46 19.17 36.30
C VAL A 108 -34.88 19.29 36.79
N VAL A 109 -35.13 20.31 37.62
CA VAL A 109 -36.47 20.70 38.06
C VAL A 109 -36.73 22.17 37.73
N ALA A 110 -37.98 22.48 37.36
CA ALA A 110 -38.43 23.85 37.13
C ALA A 110 -39.11 24.38 38.40
N VAL A 111 -38.48 25.36 39.07
CA VAL A 111 -39.01 25.99 40.29
C VAL A 111 -39.69 27.30 39.90
N PHE A 112 -40.99 27.44 40.21
CA PHE A 112 -41.73 28.66 39.91
C PHE A 112 -41.16 29.85 40.68
N SER A 113 -40.76 30.90 39.96
CA SER A 113 -40.09 32.07 40.55
C SER A 113 -41.06 33.21 40.81
N HIS A 114 -41.84 33.61 39.80
CA HIS A 114 -42.83 34.68 39.87
C HIS A 114 -43.66 34.77 38.59
N LEU A 115 -44.72 35.59 38.62
CA LEU A 115 -45.47 36.01 37.44
C LEU A 115 -45.00 37.39 37.00
N CYS A 116 -44.60 37.53 35.74
CA CYS A 116 -44.26 38.80 35.11
C CYS A 116 -45.50 39.38 34.42
N ILE A 117 -45.83 40.64 34.73
CA ILE A 117 -46.84 41.43 34.03
C ILE A 117 -46.16 42.72 33.58
N ASP A 118 -45.77 42.78 32.31
CA ASP A 118 -44.91 43.84 31.80
C ASP A 118 -45.61 44.70 30.75
N THR A 119 -45.57 46.02 30.96
CA THR A 119 -46.10 47.07 30.08
C THR A 119 -45.00 47.85 29.36
N HIS A 120 -43.74 47.69 29.77
CA HIS A 120 -42.62 48.50 29.30
C HIS A 120 -41.68 47.73 28.38
N GLY A 121 -41.63 46.41 28.52
CA GLY A 121 -40.69 45.55 27.78
C GLY A 121 -39.35 45.42 28.50
N SER A 122 -39.35 45.38 29.83
CA SER A 122 -38.12 45.19 30.62
C SER A 122 -37.66 43.74 30.56
N SER A 123 -36.36 43.48 30.37
CA SER A 123 -35.80 42.14 30.53
C SER A 123 -35.52 41.78 31.99
N ALA A 124 -35.42 42.77 32.89
CA ALA A 124 -35.12 42.53 34.30
C ALA A 124 -36.20 41.69 34.99
N CYS A 125 -37.47 41.87 34.61
CA CYS A 125 -38.60 41.09 35.13
C CYS A 125 -38.75 39.70 34.48
N LEU A 126 -37.83 39.29 33.61
CA LEU A 126 -37.80 37.95 33.03
C LEU A 126 -36.80 37.04 33.75
N ASN A 127 -35.84 37.60 34.51
CA ASN A 127 -34.83 36.80 35.20
C ASN A 127 -35.41 36.18 36.48
N PRO A 128 -35.13 34.89 36.78
CA PRO A 128 -35.52 34.30 38.05
C PRO A 128 -34.95 35.07 39.24
N ARG A 129 -35.65 34.99 40.37
CA ARG A 129 -35.19 35.59 41.63
C ARG A 129 -33.83 35.01 42.05
N PRO A 130 -32.93 35.84 42.61
CA PRO A 130 -31.58 35.43 42.99
C PRO A 130 -31.52 34.59 44.28
N ASP A 131 -32.64 34.43 44.99
CA ASP A 131 -32.75 33.64 46.24
C ASP A 131 -32.89 32.14 46.00
N ILE A 132 -33.14 31.71 44.76
CA ILE A 132 -33.23 30.30 44.39
C ILE A 132 -31.81 29.75 44.22
N ALA A 133 -31.45 28.70 44.97
CA ALA A 133 -30.14 28.06 44.87
C ALA A 133 -30.04 27.13 43.65
N ASN A 134 -28.81 26.83 43.20
CA ASN A 134 -28.50 25.87 42.13
C ASN A 134 -29.20 26.14 40.79
N VAL A 135 -29.48 27.41 40.48
CA VAL A 135 -30.06 27.80 39.19
C VAL A 135 -28.96 27.79 38.13
N PHE A 136 -29.19 27.06 37.04
CA PHE A 136 -28.30 27.05 35.87
C PHE A 136 -28.94 27.68 34.64
N GLY A 137 -30.27 27.82 34.65
CA GLY A 137 -31.03 28.37 33.55
C GLY A 137 -32.39 28.88 33.98
N MET A 138 -33.20 29.24 33.00
CA MET A 138 -34.55 29.73 33.22
C MET A 138 -35.49 29.24 32.14
N LEU A 139 -36.76 29.15 32.52
CA LEU A 139 -37.86 28.74 31.67
C LEU A 139 -38.94 29.83 31.75
N LEU A 140 -39.22 30.43 30.61
CA LEU A 140 -40.26 31.42 30.39
C LEU A 140 -41.45 30.76 29.73
N VAL A 141 -42.63 30.95 30.31
CA VAL A 141 -43.90 30.53 29.72
C VAL A 141 -44.70 31.78 29.43
N SER A 142 -44.62 32.25 28.20
CA SER A 142 -45.34 33.43 27.71
C SER A 142 -46.79 33.03 27.42
N LEU A 143 -47.72 33.68 28.12
CA LEU A 143 -49.15 33.42 28.00
C LEU A 143 -49.76 34.24 26.85
N PRO A 144 -50.85 33.75 26.23
CA PRO A 144 -51.47 34.45 25.12
C PRO A 144 -51.90 35.86 25.54
N SER A 145 -51.35 36.89 24.90
CA SER A 145 -51.61 38.28 25.30
C SER A 145 -51.69 39.22 24.09
N SER A 146 -52.59 40.20 24.17
CA SER A 146 -52.78 41.24 23.15
C SER A 146 -51.72 42.33 23.30
N VAL A 147 -50.46 41.99 23.04
CA VAL A 147 -49.32 42.90 23.13
C VAL A 147 -48.81 43.29 21.74
N ASN A 148 -48.50 44.57 21.57
CA ASN A 148 -47.79 45.10 20.40
C ASN A 148 -46.37 45.48 20.83
N GLY A 149 -45.36 44.86 20.21
CA GLY A 149 -43.97 44.91 20.67
C GLY A 149 -43.65 43.77 21.65
N GLY A 150 -42.66 43.96 22.53
CA GLY A 150 -42.37 43.00 23.60
C GLY A 150 -41.74 41.67 23.16
N ALA A 151 -41.21 41.58 21.94
CA ALA A 151 -40.40 40.45 21.48
C ALA A 151 -39.23 40.21 22.42
N ILE A 152 -39.05 38.96 22.82
CA ILE A 152 -37.96 38.49 23.68
C ILE A 152 -36.89 37.91 22.77
N ALA A 153 -35.65 38.34 22.92
CA ALA A 153 -34.52 37.74 22.25
C ALA A 153 -33.53 37.19 23.27
N MET A 154 -33.12 35.94 23.08
CA MET A 154 -32.07 35.28 23.84
C MET A 154 -30.84 35.24 22.95
N ALA A 155 -29.72 35.73 23.45
CA ALA A 155 -28.47 35.75 22.72
C ALA A 155 -27.35 35.09 23.53
N TYR A 156 -26.59 34.20 22.90
CA TYR A 156 -25.40 33.61 23.51
C TYR A 156 -24.37 33.34 22.43
N GLY A 157 -23.12 33.71 22.70
CA GLY A 157 -21.99 33.40 21.81
C GLY A 157 -22.22 33.78 20.35
N GLY A 158 -22.85 34.92 20.06
CA GLY A 158 -23.15 35.38 18.68
C GLY A 158 -24.47 34.88 18.08
N GLY A 159 -25.07 33.83 18.62
CA GLY A 159 -26.42 33.38 18.24
C GLY A 159 -27.50 34.26 18.87
N SER A 160 -28.63 34.43 18.19
CA SER A 160 -29.84 35.04 18.77
C SER A 160 -31.13 34.31 18.37
N THR A 161 -31.90 33.87 19.35
CA THR A 161 -33.24 33.28 19.17
C THR A 161 -34.29 34.30 19.59
N MET A 162 -35.21 34.64 18.69
CA MET A 162 -36.24 35.64 18.93
C MET A 162 -37.63 34.99 19.03
N GLN A 163 -38.31 35.27 20.12
CA GLN A 163 -39.71 34.90 20.33
C GLN A 163 -40.59 36.15 20.25
N ARG A 164 -41.56 36.11 19.34
CA ARG A 164 -42.61 37.14 19.24
C ARG A 164 -43.83 36.71 20.03
N PRO A 165 -44.41 37.58 20.89
CA PRO A 165 -45.63 37.26 21.63
C PRO A 165 -46.76 36.80 20.69
N SER A 166 -47.52 35.81 21.15
CA SER A 166 -48.68 35.28 20.44
C SER A 166 -49.96 35.65 21.18
N GLN A 167 -51.01 35.96 20.42
CA GLN A 167 -52.35 36.19 20.97
C GLN A 167 -53.15 34.90 21.16
N LYS A 168 -52.72 33.80 20.53
CA LYS A 168 -53.51 32.56 20.41
C LYS A 168 -52.86 31.35 21.08
N THR A 169 -51.55 31.38 21.24
CA THR A 169 -50.77 30.22 21.67
C THR A 169 -49.86 30.58 22.82
N MET A 170 -49.73 29.65 23.76
CA MET A 170 -48.72 29.74 24.80
C MET A 170 -47.36 29.38 24.20
N GLN A 171 -46.35 30.17 24.51
CA GLN A 171 -45.00 29.97 24.02
C GLN A 171 -44.08 29.68 25.19
N VAL A 172 -43.26 28.65 25.02
CA VAL A 172 -42.28 28.21 26.00
C VAL A 172 -40.90 28.55 25.46
N LEU A 173 -40.07 29.13 26.31
CA LEU A 173 -38.72 29.52 25.96
C LEU A 173 -37.81 29.26 27.16
N ALA A 174 -36.77 28.47 26.98
CA ALA A 174 -35.82 28.15 28.04
C ALA A 174 -34.39 28.45 27.59
N THR A 175 -33.54 28.86 28.53
CA THR A 175 -32.13 29.15 28.25
C THR A 175 -31.26 28.98 29.48
N ARG A 176 -29.96 28.88 29.29
CA ARG A 176 -28.97 28.91 30.38
C ARG A 176 -28.75 30.33 30.88
N LEU A 177 -28.37 30.50 32.15
CA LEU A 177 -28.19 31.83 32.77
C LEU A 177 -27.07 32.68 32.14
N ASN A 178 -26.14 32.06 31.43
CA ASN A 178 -25.07 32.75 30.72
C ASN A 178 -25.54 33.37 29.39
N ALA A 179 -26.75 33.05 28.92
CA ALA A 179 -27.36 33.72 27.77
C ALA A 179 -27.92 35.09 28.18
N THR A 180 -27.72 36.08 27.31
CA THR A 180 -28.26 37.43 27.47
C THR A 180 -29.72 37.45 27.02
N ILE A 181 -30.61 37.91 27.89
CA ILE A 181 -32.02 38.09 27.54
C ILE A 181 -32.30 39.58 27.34
N THR A 182 -32.84 39.89 26.18
CA THR A 182 -33.29 41.23 25.82
C THR A 182 -34.79 41.20 25.50
N SER A 183 -35.43 42.33 25.74
CA SER A 183 -36.85 42.52 25.45
C SER A 183 -37.01 43.82 24.68
N SER A 184 -37.69 43.76 23.53
CA SER A 184 -38.05 44.97 22.81
C SER A 184 -39.12 45.77 23.57
N PRO A 185 -39.18 47.10 23.40
CA PRO A 185 -40.19 47.92 24.07
C PRO A 185 -41.62 47.45 23.74
N ILE A 186 -42.47 47.44 24.76
CA ILE A 186 -43.90 47.21 24.58
C ILE A 186 -44.55 48.55 24.23
N ARG A 187 -45.23 48.61 23.08
CA ARG A 187 -45.86 49.82 22.55
C ARG A 187 -47.34 49.94 22.95
N ALA A 188 -48.02 48.80 23.06
CA ALA A 188 -49.40 48.72 23.53
C ALA A 188 -49.69 47.34 24.12
N GLY A 189 -50.63 47.29 25.07
CA GLY A 189 -50.99 46.04 25.76
C GLY A 189 -49.99 45.65 26.85
N ARG A 190 -50.08 44.40 27.30
CA ARG A 190 -49.25 43.85 28.38
C ARG A 190 -48.78 42.46 28.03
N ARG A 191 -47.52 42.15 28.33
CA ARG A 191 -46.99 40.78 28.30
C ARG A 191 -47.27 40.13 29.64
N VAL A 192 -47.79 38.90 29.62
CA VAL A 192 -47.88 38.06 30.82
C VAL A 192 -47.04 36.82 30.62
N ALA A 193 -46.11 36.55 31.54
CA ALA A 193 -45.23 35.39 31.46
C ALA A 193 -44.99 34.79 32.85
N LEU A 194 -45.00 33.46 32.94
CA LEU A 194 -44.52 32.76 34.13
C LEU A 194 -43.01 32.57 34.01
N VAL A 195 -42.28 32.91 35.06
CA VAL A 195 -40.82 32.75 35.13
C VAL A 195 -40.50 31.59 36.07
N TYR A 196 -39.78 30.61 35.56
CA TYR A 196 -39.27 29.46 36.30
C TYR A 196 -37.74 29.51 36.33
N ALA A 197 -37.16 29.15 37.47
CA ALA A 197 -35.75 28.82 37.59
C ALA A 197 -35.54 27.34 37.22
N LEU A 198 -34.58 27.06 36.33
CA LEU A 198 -34.14 25.69 36.08
C LEU A 198 -33.02 25.35 37.05
N VAL A 199 -33.28 24.37 37.91
CA VAL A 199 -32.42 23.99 39.03
C VAL A 199 -31.86 22.59 38.80
N ALA A 200 -30.55 22.44 38.98
CA ALA A 200 -29.89 21.14 38.97
C ALA A 200 -30.06 20.45 40.33
N THR A 201 -30.54 19.21 40.35
CA THR A 201 -30.83 18.46 41.60
C THR A 201 -29.64 17.69 42.13
N ASP A 202 -28.78 17.19 41.24
CA ASP A 202 -27.76 16.19 41.61
C ASP A 202 -26.33 16.79 41.67
N VAL A 203 -26.14 18.00 41.16
CA VAL A 203 -24.84 18.66 41.05
C VAL A 203 -25.00 20.16 41.33
N ASP A 204 -23.98 20.79 41.94
CA ASP A 204 -23.92 22.26 42.02
C ASP A 204 -23.93 22.84 40.59
N ALA A 205 -24.85 23.76 40.32
CA ALA A 205 -24.99 24.42 39.02
C ALA A 205 -23.69 25.11 38.56
N ARG A 206 -22.80 25.48 39.49
CA ARG A 206 -21.47 26.06 39.19
C ARG A 206 -20.49 25.07 38.57
N VAL A 207 -20.76 23.77 38.68
CA VAL A 207 -19.94 22.67 38.14
C VAL A 207 -20.38 22.32 36.71
N LEU A 208 -21.54 22.78 36.26
CA LEU A 208 -21.95 22.60 34.87
C LEU A 208 -20.98 23.35 33.95
N PRO A 209 -20.37 22.67 32.96
CA PRO A 209 -19.43 23.32 32.07
C PRO A 209 -20.12 24.46 31.30
N PRO A 210 -19.44 25.60 31.11
CA PRO A 210 -19.96 26.66 30.26
C PRO A 210 -20.19 26.12 28.85
N LEU A 211 -21.25 26.60 28.18
CA LEU A 211 -21.46 26.27 26.78
C LEU A 211 -20.30 26.83 25.94
N PRO A 212 -19.77 26.07 24.97
CA PRO A 212 -18.85 26.63 24.00
C PRO A 212 -19.45 27.87 23.33
N THR A 213 -18.61 28.85 23.05
CA THR A 213 -19.00 30.04 22.28
C THR A 213 -18.75 29.83 20.78
N HIS A 214 -19.30 30.71 19.95
CA HIS A 214 -18.93 30.75 18.53
C HIS A 214 -17.43 31.02 18.35
N ASP A 215 -16.82 31.85 19.21
CA ASP A 215 -15.38 32.10 19.19
C ASP A 215 -14.55 30.83 19.49
N ASP A 216 -15.02 29.96 20.39
CA ASP A 216 -14.37 28.66 20.65
C ASP A 216 -14.42 27.75 19.41
N THR A 217 -15.54 27.79 18.67
CA THR A 217 -15.70 27.08 17.40
C THR A 217 -14.75 27.64 16.33
N VAL A 218 -14.67 28.97 16.21
CA VAL A 218 -13.75 29.65 15.28
C VAL A 218 -12.31 29.31 15.63
N ALA A 219 -11.95 29.31 16.92
CA ALA A 219 -10.62 28.92 17.40
C ALA A 219 -10.31 27.45 17.07
N ALA A 220 -11.27 26.54 17.20
CA ALA A 220 -11.12 25.14 16.82
C ALA A 220 -10.85 24.98 15.31
N PHE A 221 -11.64 25.63 14.44
CA PHE A 221 -11.38 25.62 13.00
C PHE A 221 -10.07 26.31 12.62
N ALA A 222 -9.68 27.39 13.30
CA ALA A 222 -8.40 28.05 13.11
C ALA A 222 -7.22 27.15 13.51
N ALA A 223 -7.35 26.37 14.59
CA ALA A 223 -6.34 25.40 15.00
C ALA A 223 -6.14 24.30 13.95
N ILE A 224 -7.24 23.84 13.31
CA ILE A 224 -7.18 22.91 12.18
C ILE A 224 -6.49 23.57 10.97
N ALA A 225 -6.80 24.83 10.68
CA ALA A 225 -6.19 25.57 9.57
C ALA A 225 -4.68 25.80 9.76
N ALA A 226 -4.22 26.00 11.00
CA ALA A 226 -2.80 26.14 11.33
C ALA A 226 -2.00 24.86 11.07
N HIS A 227 -2.64 23.69 11.25
CA HIS A 227 -2.04 22.38 11.03
C HIS A 227 -2.85 21.59 9.99
N PRO A 228 -2.87 22.06 8.74
CA PRO A 228 -3.79 21.58 7.76
C PRO A 228 -3.49 20.10 7.44
N PRO A 229 -4.51 19.25 7.50
CA PRO A 229 -4.34 17.82 7.28
C PRO A 229 -4.08 17.55 5.80
N SER A 230 -3.18 16.61 5.52
CA SER A 230 -2.76 16.31 4.15
C SER A 230 -3.73 15.45 3.34
N ALA A 231 -4.64 14.72 4.02
CA ALA A 231 -5.44 13.65 3.41
C ALA A 231 -6.91 14.03 3.11
N LEU A 232 -7.43 15.10 3.72
CA LEU A 232 -8.81 15.56 3.50
C LEU A 232 -8.76 17.05 3.18
N GLN A 233 -8.86 17.38 1.90
CA GLN A 233 -8.73 18.74 1.38
C GLN A 233 -10.09 19.42 1.27
N ARG A 234 -11.11 18.67 0.84
CA ARG A 234 -12.46 19.16 0.56
C ARG A 234 -13.46 18.36 1.38
N LEU A 235 -14.13 19.03 2.30
CA LEU A 235 -15.11 18.43 3.19
C LEU A 235 -16.48 18.97 2.86
N GLY A 236 -17.50 18.12 2.98
CA GLY A 236 -18.88 18.52 2.81
C GLY A 236 -19.72 18.21 4.04
N ILE A 237 -20.73 19.02 4.30
CA ILE A 237 -21.76 18.80 5.31
C ILE A 237 -23.10 18.90 4.60
N ARG A 238 -23.95 17.88 4.74
CA ARG A 238 -25.29 17.91 4.15
C ARG A 238 -26.16 18.91 4.90
N LEU A 239 -26.91 19.70 4.16
CA LEU A 239 -27.87 20.64 4.73
C LEU A 239 -29.03 19.88 5.41
N GLU A 240 -29.60 20.48 6.45
CA GLU A 240 -30.77 19.93 7.14
C GLU A 240 -32.02 20.03 6.27
N CYS A 241 -32.17 21.16 5.56
CA CYS A 241 -33.28 21.42 4.66
C CYS A 241 -32.88 21.37 3.19
N LYS A 242 -33.85 21.08 2.33
CA LYS A 242 -33.70 21.28 0.88
C LYS A 242 -33.82 22.78 0.59
N LEU A 243 -32.88 23.32 -0.16
CA LEU A 243 -32.96 24.69 -0.67
C LEU A 243 -33.68 24.71 -2.01
N ASP A 244 -34.56 25.68 -2.20
CA ASP A 244 -35.19 25.95 -3.51
C ASP A 244 -34.26 26.76 -4.42
N THR A 245 -33.33 27.52 -3.84
CA THR A 245 -32.29 28.28 -4.54
C THR A 245 -31.00 28.19 -3.73
N LEU A 246 -29.86 27.95 -4.39
CA LEU A 246 -28.54 27.88 -3.75
C LEU A 246 -28.07 29.28 -3.31
N SER A 247 -28.63 29.78 -2.21
CA SER A 247 -28.27 31.06 -1.58
C SER A 247 -27.92 30.85 -0.12
N PHE A 248 -26.86 31.52 0.34
CA PHE A 248 -26.44 31.54 1.74
C PHE A 248 -27.52 32.17 2.66
N GLU A 249 -28.34 33.07 2.12
CA GLU A 249 -29.45 33.70 2.85
C GLU A 249 -30.58 32.71 3.18
N CYS A 250 -30.64 31.57 2.48
CA CYS A 250 -31.66 30.54 2.68
C CYS A 250 -31.21 29.42 3.63
N LEU A 251 -30.02 29.53 4.23
CA LEU A 251 -29.51 28.50 5.14
C LEU A 251 -30.29 28.48 6.45
N ALA A 252 -30.50 27.27 6.99
CA ALA A 252 -30.99 27.10 8.33
C ALA A 252 -29.99 27.71 9.35
N PRO A 253 -30.44 28.14 10.54
CA PRO A 253 -29.57 28.84 11.50
C PRO A 253 -28.27 28.11 11.84
N MET A 254 -28.29 26.77 11.96
CA MET A 254 -27.10 25.95 12.22
C MET A 254 -26.12 25.98 11.03
N ASP A 255 -26.65 25.79 9.83
CA ASP A 255 -25.87 25.81 8.59
C ASP A 255 -25.26 27.20 8.34
N ALA A 256 -26.00 28.27 8.63
CA ALA A 256 -25.50 29.64 8.57
C ALA A 256 -24.39 29.89 9.61
N ALA A 257 -24.58 29.47 10.87
CA ALA A 257 -23.59 29.63 11.93
C ALA A 257 -22.27 28.90 11.61
N LEU A 258 -22.34 27.75 10.93
CA LEU A 258 -21.18 27.05 10.41
C LEU A 258 -20.45 27.86 9.35
N VAL A 259 -21.17 28.39 8.35
CA VAL A 259 -20.57 29.22 7.31
C VAL A 259 -19.90 30.45 7.93
N ASP A 260 -20.56 31.10 8.89
CA ASP A 260 -20.02 32.24 9.62
C ASP A 260 -18.75 31.88 10.40
N ALA A 261 -18.74 30.73 11.10
CA ALA A 261 -17.56 30.27 11.83
C ALA A 261 -16.37 30.02 10.88
N LEU A 262 -16.61 29.34 9.76
CA LEU A 262 -15.58 29.05 8.75
C LEU A 262 -15.03 30.33 8.11
N ILE A 263 -15.91 31.29 7.75
CA ILE A 263 -15.52 32.57 7.16
C ILE A 263 -14.76 33.43 8.18
N ALA A 264 -15.19 33.43 9.45
CA ALA A 264 -14.54 34.19 10.52
C ALA A 264 -13.08 33.81 10.73
N THR A 265 -12.71 32.55 10.50
CA THR A 265 -11.29 32.13 10.52
C THR A 265 -10.45 32.80 9.44
N ARG A 266 -11.06 33.28 8.35
CA ARG A 266 -10.41 33.74 7.10
C ARG A 266 -9.51 32.71 6.41
N HIS A 267 -9.54 31.45 6.83
CA HIS A 267 -8.69 30.38 6.29
C HIS A 267 -9.43 29.42 5.38
N PHE A 268 -10.76 29.40 5.42
CA PHE A 268 -11.59 28.52 4.58
C PHE A 268 -12.25 29.31 3.44
N ASP A 269 -12.48 28.59 2.35
CA ASP A 269 -13.51 28.92 1.37
C ASP A 269 -14.72 28.03 1.60
N VAL A 270 -15.88 28.56 1.27
CA VAL A 270 -17.15 27.88 1.45
C VAL A 270 -17.97 28.01 0.16
N ALA A 271 -18.60 26.92 -0.25
CA ALA A 271 -19.49 26.87 -1.39
C ALA A 271 -20.75 26.07 -1.04
N LEU A 272 -21.89 26.49 -1.58
CA LEU A 272 -23.11 25.70 -1.58
C LEU A 272 -23.16 24.88 -2.87
N VAL A 273 -23.38 23.58 -2.74
CA VAL A 273 -23.42 22.68 -3.89
C VAL A 273 -24.67 21.82 -3.87
N GLN A 274 -25.12 21.44 -5.07
CA GLN A 274 -26.10 20.39 -5.26
C GLN A 274 -25.35 19.09 -5.61
N LEU A 275 -25.50 18.08 -4.76
CA LEU A 275 -24.98 16.74 -4.92
C LEU A 275 -25.82 15.98 -5.98
N GLY A 276 -25.28 15.84 -7.19
CA GLY A 276 -25.82 14.96 -8.22
C GLY A 276 -25.26 13.54 -8.13
N ALA A 277 -25.93 12.56 -8.77
CA ALA A 277 -25.51 11.16 -8.78
C ALA A 277 -24.10 10.94 -9.37
N ASP A 278 -23.66 11.80 -10.30
CA ASP A 278 -22.36 11.70 -11.01
C ASP A 278 -21.30 12.73 -10.56
N VAL A 279 -21.64 13.67 -9.67
CA VAL A 279 -20.73 14.77 -9.29
C VAL A 279 -19.57 14.28 -8.41
N VAL A 280 -19.69 13.08 -7.82
CA VAL A 280 -18.67 12.49 -6.94
C VAL A 280 -17.49 11.89 -7.71
N SER A 281 -17.60 11.62 -9.02
CA SER A 281 -16.64 10.76 -9.75
C SER A 281 -15.85 11.42 -10.89
N CYS A 282 -16.29 12.53 -11.48
CA CYS A 282 -15.84 12.87 -12.85
C CYS A 282 -14.78 13.97 -13.02
N LEU A 283 -14.36 14.71 -11.97
CA LEU A 283 -13.35 15.78 -12.13
C LEU A 283 -12.23 15.68 -11.08
N SER A 284 -11.01 15.43 -11.56
CA SER A 284 -9.79 15.45 -10.73
C SER A 284 -9.67 16.82 -10.06
N GLY A 285 -9.65 16.82 -8.73
CA GLY A 285 -9.58 18.06 -7.94
C GLY A 285 -10.93 18.68 -7.54
N LYS A 286 -12.09 18.09 -7.90
CA LYS A 286 -13.42 18.59 -7.48
C LYS A 286 -14.23 17.60 -6.63
N ARG A 287 -13.65 16.43 -6.33
CA ARG A 287 -14.28 15.45 -5.44
C ARG A 287 -14.38 16.01 -4.01
N ILE A 288 -15.48 15.71 -3.33
CA ILE A 288 -15.59 15.90 -1.89
C ILE A 288 -14.94 14.66 -1.24
N ASP A 289 -13.88 14.87 -0.47
CA ASP A 289 -13.07 13.79 0.09
C ASP A 289 -13.82 13.08 1.22
N SER A 290 -14.62 13.82 1.99
CA SER A 290 -15.49 13.27 3.02
C SER A 290 -16.73 14.11 3.26
N LEU A 291 -17.83 13.44 3.59
CA LEU A 291 -19.02 14.07 4.18
C LEU A 291 -18.97 13.92 5.69
N LEU A 292 -18.95 15.05 6.40
CA LEU A 292 -18.95 15.14 7.86
C LEU A 292 -20.38 15.04 8.41
N GLY A 293 -20.48 14.64 9.69
CA GLY A 293 -21.74 14.71 10.42
C GLY A 293 -22.91 13.96 9.78
N ALA A 294 -22.68 12.77 9.21
CA ALA A 294 -23.72 11.96 8.56
C ALA A 294 -24.84 11.57 9.54
N VAL A 295 -25.79 12.48 9.76
CA VAL A 295 -27.06 12.21 10.41
C VAL A 295 -27.78 11.22 9.51
N HIS A 296 -28.00 10.01 10.02
CA HIS A 296 -28.72 8.97 9.31
C HIS A 296 -30.13 9.49 9.05
N GLY A 297 -30.41 9.97 7.83
CA GLY A 297 -31.74 10.44 7.45
C GLY A 297 -31.82 11.75 6.64
N SER A 298 -30.77 12.58 6.56
CA SER A 298 -30.83 13.77 5.68
C SER A 298 -30.77 13.34 4.20
N SER A 299 -31.93 13.42 3.53
CA SER A 299 -32.11 13.20 2.10
C SER A 299 -31.85 14.47 1.27
N SER A 300 -31.37 15.55 1.89
CA SER A 300 -31.12 16.80 1.16
C SER A 300 -30.06 16.55 0.07
N PRO A 301 -30.35 16.89 -1.20
CA PRO A 301 -29.36 16.84 -2.27
C PRO A 301 -28.40 18.03 -2.20
N HIS A 302 -28.40 18.82 -1.12
CA HIS A 302 -27.59 20.02 -0.99
C HIS A 302 -26.58 19.88 0.15
N ALA A 303 -25.40 20.46 -0.03
CA ALA A 303 -24.34 20.46 0.97
C ALA A 303 -23.58 21.79 1.00
N ILE A 304 -23.09 22.14 2.19
CA ILE A 304 -21.99 23.09 2.35
C ILE A 304 -20.70 22.33 2.09
N VAL A 305 -19.92 22.77 1.12
CA VAL A 305 -18.57 22.25 0.86
C VAL A 305 -17.57 23.33 1.21
N PHE A 306 -16.53 22.95 1.93
CA PHE A 306 -15.49 23.87 2.35
C PHE A 306 -14.12 23.23 2.26
N TRP A 307 -13.11 24.07 2.09
CA TRP A 307 -11.71 23.69 2.00
C TRP A 307 -10.84 24.86 2.47
N LEU A 308 -9.61 24.56 2.88
CA LEU A 308 -8.66 25.61 3.23
C LEU A 308 -8.21 26.34 1.97
N LYS A 309 -8.05 27.67 2.05
CA LYS A 309 -7.65 28.52 0.92
C LYS A 309 -6.46 27.98 0.12
N PRO A 310 -5.35 27.48 0.71
CA PRO A 310 -4.27 26.87 -0.07
C PRO A 310 -4.75 25.79 -1.06
N TYR A 311 -5.81 25.05 -0.73
CA TYR A 311 -6.35 23.99 -1.58
C TYR A 311 -7.15 24.49 -2.80
N ARG A 312 -7.32 25.80 -3.00
CA ARG A 312 -7.79 26.38 -4.27
C ARG A 312 -6.94 25.91 -5.46
N ALA A 313 -5.64 25.68 -5.24
CA ALA A 313 -4.74 25.11 -6.24
C ALA A 313 -5.21 23.75 -6.77
N GLY A 314 -5.83 22.93 -5.92
CA GLY A 314 -6.39 21.64 -6.32
C GLY A 314 -7.61 21.76 -7.25
N LEU A 315 -8.41 22.81 -7.08
CA LEU A 315 -9.65 23.01 -7.86
C LEU A 315 -9.40 23.34 -9.32
N VAL A 316 -8.34 24.10 -9.61
CA VAL A 316 -7.95 24.44 -10.99
C VAL A 316 -7.22 23.30 -11.69
N GLY A 317 -6.84 22.26 -10.95
CA GLY A 317 -6.05 21.13 -11.43
C GLY A 317 -4.54 21.40 -11.39
N ARG A 318 -3.78 20.32 -11.25
CA ARG A 318 -2.32 20.33 -11.04
C ARG A 318 -1.55 21.15 -12.09
N LEU A 319 -1.81 20.90 -13.38
CA LEU A 319 -1.07 21.54 -14.47
C LEU A 319 -1.32 23.06 -14.52
N ALA A 320 -2.57 23.47 -14.36
CA ALA A 320 -2.92 24.88 -14.32
C ALA A 320 -2.32 25.57 -13.09
N ALA A 321 -2.37 24.92 -11.92
CA ALA A 321 -1.79 25.46 -10.70
C ALA A 321 -0.26 25.62 -10.80
N LEU A 322 0.45 24.63 -11.37
CA LEU A 322 1.89 24.73 -11.64
C LEU A 322 2.21 25.88 -12.60
N ALA A 323 1.46 26.04 -13.69
CA ALA A 323 1.65 27.14 -14.63
C ALA A 323 1.39 28.52 -13.98
N LEU A 324 0.39 28.62 -13.11
CA LEU A 324 0.14 29.82 -12.32
C LEU A 324 1.30 30.12 -11.36
N ALA A 325 1.87 29.10 -10.69
CA ALA A 325 3.00 29.28 -9.79
C ALA A 325 4.29 29.70 -10.52
N GLN A 326 4.52 29.20 -11.74
CA GLN A 326 5.64 29.59 -12.59
C GLN A 326 5.60 31.06 -13.01
N THR A 327 4.40 31.61 -13.19
CA THR A 327 4.19 33.00 -13.63
C THR A 327 3.88 33.96 -12.48
N ALA A 328 3.75 33.48 -11.25
CA ALA A 328 3.58 34.33 -10.09
C ALA A 328 4.86 35.15 -9.84
N LYS A 329 4.72 36.39 -9.42
CA LYS A 329 5.78 37.16 -8.74
C LYS A 329 5.52 37.09 -7.23
N GLU A 330 6.51 37.44 -6.40
CA GLU A 330 6.35 37.35 -4.93
C GLU A 330 5.17 38.18 -4.42
N ASP A 331 4.92 39.33 -5.05
CA ASP A 331 3.86 40.26 -4.66
C ASP A 331 2.51 40.01 -5.35
N THR A 332 2.43 39.09 -6.33
CA THR A 332 1.17 38.87 -7.06
C THR A 332 0.40 37.70 -6.48
N GLU A 333 -0.79 37.98 -5.97
CA GLU A 333 -1.72 36.92 -5.59
C GLU A 333 -2.26 36.19 -6.82
N ARG A 334 -2.24 34.85 -6.78
CA ARG A 334 -2.88 33.98 -7.78
C ARG A 334 -3.90 33.12 -7.08
N LEU A 335 -5.13 33.10 -7.59
CA LEU A 335 -6.25 32.46 -6.90
C LEU A 335 -6.49 33.05 -5.49
N GLY A 336 -6.11 34.32 -5.26
CA GLY A 336 -6.13 34.96 -3.94
C GLY A 336 -5.21 34.28 -2.91
N LEU A 337 -4.12 33.67 -3.39
CA LEU A 337 -3.06 33.04 -2.60
C LEU A 337 -1.74 33.74 -2.91
N GLY A 338 -0.92 33.98 -1.88
CA GLY A 338 0.48 34.31 -2.08
C GLY A 338 1.23 33.13 -2.71
N ALA A 339 2.43 33.40 -3.24
CA ALA A 339 3.24 32.38 -3.90
C ALA A 339 3.50 31.15 -3.01
N ARG A 340 3.70 31.38 -1.70
CA ARG A 340 3.93 30.33 -0.71
C ARG A 340 2.68 29.48 -0.47
N GLU A 341 1.51 30.08 -0.25
CA GLU A 341 0.27 29.32 -0.06
C GLU A 341 -0.13 28.56 -1.33
N LEU A 342 0.12 29.14 -2.51
CA LEU A 342 -0.11 28.47 -3.79
C LEU A 342 0.76 27.21 -3.91
N LEU A 343 2.06 27.30 -3.63
CA LEU A 343 2.96 26.13 -3.66
C LEU A 343 2.55 25.08 -2.64
N ARG A 344 2.18 25.47 -1.42
CA ARG A 344 1.65 24.57 -0.40
C ARG A 344 0.39 23.85 -0.88
N GLY A 345 -0.50 24.58 -1.54
CA GLY A 345 -1.70 24.06 -2.19
C GLY A 345 -1.38 22.99 -3.24
N ILE A 346 -0.44 23.29 -4.15
CA ILE A 346 -0.02 22.37 -5.20
C ILE A 346 0.61 21.11 -4.57
N LEU A 347 1.45 21.25 -3.54
CA LEU A 347 2.04 20.09 -2.83
C LEU A 347 0.95 19.16 -2.28
N ALA A 348 -0.12 19.71 -1.71
CA ALA A 348 -1.24 18.91 -1.22
C ALA A 348 -1.90 18.08 -2.34
N THR A 349 -2.01 18.62 -3.56
CA THR A 349 -2.58 17.88 -4.69
C THR A 349 -1.82 16.59 -5.04
N PHE A 350 -0.54 16.49 -4.67
CA PHE A 350 0.25 15.29 -4.85
C PHE A 350 0.11 14.27 -3.71
N LEU A 351 -0.35 14.71 -2.53
CA LEU A 351 -0.52 13.84 -1.35
C LEU A 351 -1.85 13.08 -1.37
N ASP A 352 -2.82 13.57 -2.14
CA ASP A 352 -4.22 13.07 -2.21
C ASP A 352 -4.39 11.76 -2.98
N THR A 353 -3.33 10.96 -3.20
CA THR A 353 -3.42 9.72 -3.99
C THR A 353 -4.02 8.54 -3.21
N GLY A 354 -4.84 8.82 -2.19
CA GLY A 354 -5.61 7.82 -1.48
C GLY A 354 -6.61 7.18 -2.43
N THR A 355 -6.25 6.02 -2.99
CA THR A 355 -7.11 5.01 -3.65
C THR A 355 -7.49 5.19 -5.12
N SER A 356 -7.37 6.35 -5.76
CA SER A 356 -7.69 6.50 -7.20
C SER A 356 -6.43 6.52 -8.09
N SER A 357 -6.37 5.54 -9.00
CA SER A 357 -5.28 5.20 -9.95
C SER A 357 -4.75 6.34 -10.85
N HIS A 358 -5.39 7.51 -10.92
CA HIS A 358 -5.35 8.32 -12.16
C HIS A 358 -4.50 9.60 -12.16
N ALA A 359 -3.80 9.97 -11.08
CA ALA A 359 -2.97 11.19 -11.12
C ALA A 359 -1.57 10.99 -10.53
N THR A 360 -0.83 10.01 -11.03
CA THR A 360 0.59 9.89 -10.69
C THR A 360 1.34 11.18 -11.05
N MET A 361 2.22 11.63 -10.15
CA MET A 361 3.15 12.72 -10.43
C MET A 361 4.02 12.30 -11.62
N THR A 362 4.13 13.15 -12.64
CA THR A 362 5.06 12.90 -13.76
C THR A 362 6.46 13.41 -13.42
N ALA A 363 7.50 12.93 -14.11
CA ALA A 363 8.84 13.48 -13.97
C ALA A 363 8.87 15.00 -14.26
N ARG A 364 8.12 15.46 -15.26
CA ARG A 364 7.98 16.88 -15.60
C ARG A 364 7.38 17.69 -14.45
N ASP A 365 6.31 17.21 -13.84
CA ASP A 365 5.67 17.88 -12.69
C ASP A 365 6.63 17.99 -11.50
N MET A 366 7.40 16.92 -11.25
CA MET A 366 8.38 16.87 -10.17
C MET A 366 9.54 17.86 -10.38
N HIS A 367 10.10 17.94 -11.59
CA HIS A 367 11.15 18.91 -11.94
C HIS A 367 10.64 20.35 -11.88
N ALA A 368 9.41 20.59 -12.36
CA ALA A 368 8.77 21.91 -12.28
C ALA A 368 8.55 22.35 -10.83
N MET A 369 8.02 21.46 -9.98
CA MET A 369 7.84 21.72 -8.55
C MET A 369 9.18 21.97 -7.86
N THR A 370 10.19 21.14 -8.13
CA THR A 370 11.54 21.33 -7.57
C THR A 370 12.08 22.71 -7.95
N SER A 371 12.03 23.07 -9.23
CA SER A 371 12.52 24.37 -9.71
C SER A 371 11.82 25.55 -9.02
N LEU A 372 10.49 25.47 -8.85
CA LEU A 372 9.72 26.48 -8.13
C LEU A 372 10.12 26.59 -6.66
N LEU A 373 10.29 25.46 -5.99
CA LEU A 373 10.74 25.44 -4.61
C LEU A 373 12.10 26.11 -4.49
N LEU A 374 13.09 25.71 -5.30
CA LEU A 374 14.44 26.29 -5.31
C LEU A 374 14.43 27.80 -5.58
N GLN A 375 13.65 28.24 -6.58
CA GLN A 375 13.56 29.65 -6.95
C GLN A 375 13.02 30.51 -5.81
N ARG A 376 12.07 30.00 -5.01
CA ARG A 376 11.43 30.74 -3.91
C ARG A 376 12.10 30.58 -2.55
N ARG A 377 13.12 29.72 -2.45
CA ARG A 377 13.88 29.48 -1.21
C ARG A 377 13.02 29.07 0.00
N HIS A 378 11.91 28.37 -0.22
CA HIS A 378 11.06 27.86 0.86
C HIS A 378 11.52 26.47 1.34
N VAL A 379 12.44 26.44 2.31
CA VAL A 379 13.02 25.21 2.86
C VAL A 379 12.00 24.27 3.50
N ASP A 380 10.98 24.80 4.17
CA ASP A 380 9.92 24.00 4.80
C ASP A 380 9.05 23.29 3.77
N LEU A 381 8.72 23.96 2.66
CA LEU A 381 7.99 23.36 1.55
C LEU A 381 8.84 22.33 0.81
N ALA A 382 10.15 22.56 0.67
CA ALA A 382 11.08 21.57 0.14
C ALA A 382 11.19 20.34 1.05
N ALA A 383 11.18 20.52 2.37
CA ALA A 383 11.14 19.41 3.32
C ALA A 383 9.85 18.59 3.17
N ILE A 384 8.67 19.24 3.09
CA ILE A 384 7.39 18.55 2.85
C ILE A 384 7.40 17.83 1.50
N PHE A 385 7.95 18.48 0.47
CA PHE A 385 8.05 17.90 -0.87
C PHE A 385 8.89 16.62 -0.86
N LEU A 386 10.11 16.66 -0.30
CA LEU A 386 10.95 15.46 -0.18
C LEU A 386 10.29 14.40 0.71
N SER A 387 9.77 14.79 1.87
CA SER A 387 9.29 13.84 2.87
C SER A 387 8.02 13.13 2.44
N ASN A 388 7.13 13.79 1.68
CA ASN A 388 5.77 13.33 1.44
C ASN A 388 5.40 13.23 -0.05
N VAL A 389 5.95 14.08 -0.92
CA VAL A 389 5.53 14.19 -2.33
C VAL A 389 6.44 13.42 -3.28
N VAL A 390 7.77 13.51 -3.12
CA VAL A 390 8.72 12.83 -4.02
C VAL A 390 8.32 11.36 -4.14
N SER A 391 8.11 10.96 -5.39
CA SER A 391 7.14 9.95 -5.74
C SER A 391 7.51 8.57 -5.21
N ILE A 392 6.47 7.84 -4.83
CA ILE A 392 6.48 6.39 -4.62
C ILE A 392 6.22 5.65 -5.94
N ALA A 393 5.60 6.31 -6.92
CA ALA A 393 5.20 5.67 -8.16
C ALA A 393 6.41 5.11 -8.90
N ARG A 394 6.33 3.83 -9.28
CA ARG A 394 7.38 3.12 -10.03
C ARG A 394 7.61 3.68 -11.43
N THR A 395 6.71 4.53 -11.92
CA THR A 395 6.76 5.15 -13.24
C THR A 395 7.80 6.26 -13.38
N ILE A 396 8.20 6.92 -12.29
CA ILE A 396 9.27 7.93 -12.35
C ILE A 396 10.63 7.24 -12.28
N SER A 397 11.55 7.61 -13.17
CA SER A 397 12.91 7.07 -13.14
C SER A 397 13.63 7.46 -11.84
N ILE A 398 14.56 6.61 -11.38
CA ILE A 398 15.41 6.95 -10.22
C ILE A 398 16.27 8.20 -10.52
N GLN A 399 16.69 8.39 -11.77
CA GLN A 399 17.46 9.55 -12.22
C GLN A 399 16.73 10.87 -11.95
N ASP A 400 15.46 10.94 -12.34
CA ASP A 400 14.68 12.17 -12.19
C ASP A 400 14.50 12.55 -10.73
N MET A 401 14.19 11.57 -9.87
CA MET A 401 14.00 11.82 -8.44
C MET A 401 15.33 12.18 -7.79
N ALA A 402 16.40 11.45 -8.08
CA ALA A 402 17.73 11.73 -7.54
C ALA A 402 18.23 13.11 -7.94
N THR A 403 17.96 13.55 -9.18
CA THR A 403 18.27 14.91 -9.65
C THR A 403 17.51 15.96 -8.83
N CYS A 404 16.20 15.75 -8.58
CA CYS A 404 15.41 16.68 -7.76
C CYS A 404 15.87 16.71 -6.30
N ILE A 405 16.13 15.54 -5.71
CA ILE A 405 16.63 15.40 -4.34
C ILE A 405 17.99 16.10 -4.20
N HIS A 406 18.92 15.83 -5.12
CA HIS A 406 20.23 16.47 -5.15
C HIS A 406 20.10 18.00 -5.22
N ALA A 407 19.25 18.52 -6.12
CA ALA A 407 19.07 19.96 -6.27
C ALA A 407 18.50 20.62 -4.99
N CYS A 408 17.55 19.98 -4.32
CA CYS A 408 17.04 20.42 -3.02
C CYS A 408 18.15 20.42 -1.95
N LEU A 409 18.89 19.32 -1.80
CA LEU A 409 19.97 19.23 -0.81
C LEU A 409 21.05 20.26 -1.09
N ALA A 410 21.51 20.37 -2.33
CA ALA A 410 22.54 21.30 -2.77
C ALA A 410 22.18 22.77 -2.48
N THR A 411 20.89 23.13 -2.58
CA THR A 411 20.42 24.51 -2.39
C THR A 411 20.14 24.86 -0.93
N TYR A 412 19.56 23.93 -0.16
CA TYR A 412 19.03 24.21 1.18
C TYR A 412 19.90 23.72 2.34
N ASP A 413 21.03 23.08 2.05
CA ASP A 413 21.81 22.31 3.02
C ASP A 413 21.11 21.01 3.44
N TRP A 414 21.84 19.90 3.36
CA TRP A 414 21.32 18.60 3.74
C TRP A 414 20.91 18.51 5.20
N THR A 415 21.54 19.30 6.09
CA THR A 415 21.24 19.29 7.53
C THR A 415 19.80 19.73 7.82
N LEU A 416 19.31 20.75 7.12
CA LEU A 416 17.93 21.24 7.25
C LEU A 416 16.91 20.26 6.67
N LEU A 417 17.30 19.49 5.65
CA LEU A 417 16.42 18.55 4.95
C LEU A 417 16.59 17.10 5.41
N PHE A 418 17.44 16.82 6.40
CA PHE A 418 17.80 15.46 6.77
C PHE A 418 16.59 14.62 7.23
N SER A 419 15.73 15.19 8.09
CA SER A 419 14.50 14.52 8.52
C SER A 419 13.56 14.20 7.36
N ALA A 420 13.54 15.05 6.33
CA ALA A 420 12.73 14.82 5.14
C ALA A 420 13.31 13.67 4.29
N VAL A 421 14.64 13.62 4.12
CA VAL A 421 15.33 12.51 3.45
C VAL A 421 15.11 11.19 4.19
N GLN A 422 15.16 11.18 5.53
CA GLN A 422 14.87 9.98 6.31
C GLN A 422 13.44 9.48 6.09
N SER A 423 12.45 10.39 6.07
CA SER A 423 11.06 10.04 5.77
C SER A 423 10.91 9.49 4.35
N LEU A 424 11.58 10.12 3.38
CA LEU A 424 11.60 9.68 1.99
C LEU A 424 12.17 8.26 1.85
N LEU A 425 13.34 7.99 2.41
CA LEU A 425 13.97 6.67 2.35
C LEU A 425 13.08 5.61 3.01
N ARG A 426 12.53 5.89 4.20
CA ARG A 426 11.59 4.99 4.87
C ARG A 426 10.36 4.67 4.01
N ARG A 427 9.82 5.67 3.31
CA ARG A 427 8.71 5.48 2.37
C ARG A 427 9.14 4.64 1.17
N TRP A 428 10.29 4.95 0.56
CA TRP A 428 10.83 4.22 -0.59
C TRP A 428 11.06 2.75 -0.30
N LEU A 429 11.59 2.40 0.87
CA LEU A 429 11.79 1.01 1.27
C LEU A 429 10.53 0.14 1.25
N ARG A 430 9.34 0.76 1.39
CA ARG A 430 8.07 0.02 1.39
C ARG A 430 7.57 -0.32 -0.02
N VAL A 431 8.04 0.40 -1.04
CA VAL A 431 7.36 0.49 -2.34
C VAL A 431 8.28 0.40 -3.55
N ARG A 432 9.56 0.75 -3.37
CA ARG A 432 10.63 0.70 -4.37
C ARG A 432 11.67 -0.36 -4.01
N PRO A 433 12.41 -0.87 -5.02
CA PRO A 433 13.56 -1.74 -4.77
C PRO A 433 14.60 -1.04 -3.90
N MET A 434 15.23 -1.79 -2.99
CA MET A 434 16.34 -1.31 -2.16
C MET A 434 17.49 -0.72 -2.99
N ARG A 435 17.67 -1.22 -4.22
CA ARG A 435 18.65 -0.73 -5.19
C ARG A 435 18.53 0.78 -5.45
N ASP A 436 17.31 1.31 -5.48
CA ASP A 436 17.10 2.74 -5.77
C ASP A 436 17.64 3.63 -4.64
N SER A 437 17.37 3.25 -3.39
CA SER A 437 17.83 4.00 -2.21
C SER A 437 19.35 3.96 -2.09
N THR A 438 19.96 2.79 -2.33
CA THR A 438 21.40 2.62 -2.25
C THR A 438 22.15 3.31 -3.40
N ARG A 439 21.61 3.28 -4.63
CA ARG A 439 22.12 4.05 -5.77
C ARG A 439 22.10 5.56 -5.51
N LEU A 440 21.01 6.07 -4.94
CA LEU A 440 20.91 7.48 -4.55
C LEU A 440 22.03 7.85 -3.56
N LEU A 441 22.20 7.08 -2.49
CA LEU A 441 23.22 7.36 -1.48
C LEU A 441 24.64 7.33 -2.07
N LEU A 442 24.96 6.34 -2.89
CA LEU A 442 26.27 6.26 -3.56
C LEU A 442 26.53 7.41 -4.53
N SER A 443 25.50 7.85 -5.25
CA SER A 443 25.60 8.97 -6.18
C SER A 443 25.82 10.28 -5.43
N LEU A 444 25.07 10.51 -4.34
CA LEU A 444 25.26 11.68 -3.46
C LEU A 444 26.66 11.66 -2.81
N ALA A 445 27.16 10.48 -2.43
CA ALA A 445 28.50 10.29 -1.88
C ALA A 445 29.63 10.52 -2.90
N GLY A 446 29.31 10.44 -4.20
CA GLY A 446 30.31 10.44 -5.28
C GLY A 446 31.11 9.13 -5.37
N ALA A 447 30.57 8.03 -4.83
CA ALA A 447 31.18 6.70 -4.89
C ALA A 447 30.89 5.96 -6.21
N THR A 448 29.97 6.48 -7.01
CA THR A 448 29.64 5.98 -8.36
C THR A 448 29.76 7.11 -9.37
N ASN A 449 30.15 6.78 -10.60
CA ASN A 449 30.40 7.69 -11.71
C ASN A 449 29.78 7.14 -13.02
N GLY A 450 29.75 7.96 -14.08
CA GLY A 450 29.21 7.57 -15.38
C GLY A 450 27.74 7.16 -15.35
N ASP A 451 27.40 6.11 -16.09
CA ASP A 451 26.03 5.61 -16.27
C ASP A 451 25.41 5.00 -15.00
N ASP A 452 26.23 4.66 -14.00
CA ASP A 452 25.73 4.14 -12.73
C ASP A 452 25.23 5.24 -11.79
N ALA A 453 25.77 6.45 -11.91
CA ALA A 453 25.43 7.59 -11.05
C ALA A 453 24.06 8.17 -11.40
N VAL A 454 23.14 8.16 -10.42
CA VAL A 454 21.76 8.64 -10.63
C VAL A 454 21.61 10.16 -10.44
N CYS A 455 22.64 10.82 -9.89
CA CYS A 455 22.75 12.26 -9.77
C CYS A 455 24.22 12.64 -9.59
N ARG A 456 24.52 13.94 -9.59
CA ARG A 456 25.88 14.44 -9.31
C ARG A 456 26.23 14.23 -7.83
N PRO A 457 27.52 14.13 -7.47
CA PRO A 457 27.94 14.14 -6.07
C PRO A 457 27.46 15.40 -5.34
N LEU A 458 27.07 15.27 -4.09
CA LEU A 458 26.68 16.40 -3.26
C LEU A 458 27.94 17.11 -2.76
N GLN A 459 28.13 18.36 -3.18
CA GLN A 459 29.30 19.17 -2.83
C GLN A 459 28.99 20.07 -1.63
N GLN A 460 28.82 19.46 -0.46
CA GLN A 460 28.57 20.15 0.80
C GLN A 460 29.49 19.63 1.92
N PRO A 461 29.75 20.42 2.98
CA PRO A 461 30.45 19.92 4.14
C PRO A 461 29.70 18.74 4.78
N TYR A 462 30.46 17.79 5.31
CA TYR A 462 29.97 16.70 6.15
C TYR A 462 28.98 15.76 5.45
N VAL A 463 29.03 15.65 4.12
CA VAL A 463 28.16 14.75 3.34
C VAL A 463 28.25 13.30 3.81
N CYS A 464 29.40 12.85 4.33
CA CYS A 464 29.49 11.50 4.87
C CYS A 464 28.54 11.27 6.05
N GLU A 465 28.22 12.30 6.85
CA GLU A 465 27.25 12.18 7.94
C GLU A 465 25.83 11.96 7.41
N LEU A 466 25.43 12.65 6.34
CA LEU A 466 24.19 12.36 5.64
C LEU A 466 24.14 10.89 5.23
N ILE A 467 25.20 10.38 4.61
CA ILE A 467 25.26 9.01 4.10
C ILE A 467 25.19 7.98 5.23
N LYS A 468 25.99 8.13 6.30
CA LYS A 468 25.97 7.26 7.48
C LYS A 468 24.59 7.22 8.13
N MET A 469 24.03 8.39 8.45
CA MET A 469 22.76 8.46 9.15
C MET A 469 21.57 8.06 8.27
N SER A 470 21.65 8.24 6.95
CA SER A 470 20.69 7.67 6.01
C SER A 470 20.80 6.16 5.93
N TRP A 471 22.02 5.60 5.91
CA TRP A 471 22.25 4.16 5.92
C TRP A 471 21.69 3.50 7.18
N ASP A 472 21.94 4.06 8.37
CA ASP A 472 21.41 3.55 9.64
C ASP A 472 19.89 3.44 9.67
N ARG A 473 19.19 4.32 8.95
CA ARG A 473 17.73 4.25 8.86
C ARG A 473 17.24 3.15 7.93
N ILE A 474 18.03 2.78 6.93
CA ILE A 474 17.65 1.74 5.96
C ILE A 474 18.15 0.34 6.37
N ALA A 475 19.26 0.25 7.10
CA ALA A 475 19.89 -1.01 7.49
C ALA A 475 18.96 -1.99 8.23
N PRO A 476 18.12 -1.58 9.20
CA PRO A 476 17.20 -2.52 9.85
C PRO A 476 16.18 -3.15 8.90
N SER A 477 15.71 -2.39 7.90
CA SER A 477 14.82 -2.92 6.86
C SER A 477 15.55 -3.82 5.88
N VAL A 478 16.83 -3.50 5.58
CA VAL A 478 17.70 -4.35 4.76
C VAL A 478 17.83 -5.76 5.37
N LEU A 479 18.07 -5.83 6.67
CA LEU A 479 18.38 -7.09 7.36
C LEU A 479 17.13 -7.96 7.65
N THR A 480 15.94 -7.37 7.59
CA THR A 480 14.67 -8.04 7.93
C THR A 480 13.85 -8.45 6.73
N LEU A 481 14.07 -7.83 5.57
CA LEU A 481 13.40 -8.23 4.35
C LEU A 481 14.00 -9.57 3.88
N ASP A 482 13.16 -10.48 3.42
CA ASP A 482 13.53 -11.72 2.71
C ASP A 482 13.19 -11.60 1.21
N ARG A 483 13.17 -10.37 0.70
CA ARG A 483 12.67 -10.07 -0.66
C ARG A 483 13.82 -10.07 -1.64
N GLY A 484 13.81 -11.07 -2.52
CA GLY A 484 14.87 -11.38 -3.48
C GLY A 484 15.46 -10.20 -4.26
N SER A 485 16.73 -10.39 -4.64
CA SER A 485 17.62 -9.46 -5.35
C SER A 485 18.11 -8.29 -4.50
N TYR A 486 19.12 -8.57 -3.66
CA TYR A 486 19.85 -7.54 -2.94
C TYR A 486 20.93 -6.92 -3.81
N PRO A 487 21.06 -5.58 -3.80
CA PRO A 487 22.09 -4.87 -4.53
C PRO A 487 23.45 -4.97 -3.81
N ALA A 488 23.98 -6.19 -3.62
CA ALA A 488 25.22 -6.42 -2.88
C ALA A 488 26.39 -5.55 -3.38
N GLU A 489 26.45 -5.30 -4.69
CA GLU A 489 27.38 -4.36 -5.31
C GLU A 489 27.36 -2.96 -4.67
N HIS A 490 26.18 -2.42 -4.39
CA HIS A 490 26.03 -1.08 -3.84
C HIS A 490 26.38 -1.06 -2.34
N TRP A 491 26.13 -2.15 -1.62
CA TRP A 491 26.50 -2.26 -0.21
C TRP A 491 28.01 -2.33 -0.04
N ILE A 492 28.67 -3.14 -0.87
CA ILE A 492 30.13 -3.26 -0.93
C ILE A 492 30.76 -1.90 -1.25
N LEU A 493 30.24 -1.18 -2.25
CA LEU A 493 30.74 0.17 -2.59
C LEU A 493 30.50 1.17 -1.46
N LEU A 494 29.37 1.10 -0.76
CA LEU A 494 29.05 2.02 0.32
C LEU A 494 29.94 1.76 1.54
N ASP A 495 30.18 0.49 1.84
CA ASP A 495 31.09 0.05 2.91
C ASP A 495 32.54 0.45 2.60
N TRP A 496 32.99 0.29 1.35
CA TRP A 496 34.28 0.82 0.89
C TRP A 496 34.36 2.34 1.03
N TYR A 497 33.33 3.06 0.60
CA TYR A 497 33.28 4.51 0.73
C TYR A 497 33.40 4.95 2.19
N LEU A 498 32.65 4.33 3.11
CA LEU A 498 32.63 4.72 4.53
C LEU A 498 33.90 4.33 5.29
N ASP A 499 34.62 3.31 4.85
CA ASP A 499 35.81 2.81 5.55
C ASP A 499 37.12 3.39 5.01
N GLU A 500 37.25 3.50 3.69
CA GLU A 500 38.52 3.84 3.05
C GLU A 500 38.50 5.26 2.47
N PHE A 501 37.38 5.68 1.88
CA PHE A 501 37.31 6.95 1.15
C PHE A 501 36.91 8.12 2.04
N ALA A 502 35.90 7.96 2.90
CA ALA A 502 35.34 9.02 3.72
C ALA A 502 36.26 9.49 4.87
N PRO A 503 36.94 8.61 5.63
CA PRO A 503 37.73 9.04 6.79
C PRO A 503 38.89 10.00 6.45
N PRO A 504 39.60 9.86 5.31
CA PRO A 504 40.62 10.82 4.88
C PRO A 504 40.08 12.19 4.42
N LEU A 505 38.78 12.32 4.12
CA LEU A 505 38.21 13.58 3.62
C LEU A 505 38.03 14.57 4.77
N LYS A 506 38.94 15.55 4.84
CA LYS A 506 38.95 16.62 5.86
C LYS A 506 37.59 17.30 6.08
N TYR A 507 36.82 17.52 5.00
CA TYR A 507 35.49 18.13 5.08
C TYR A 507 34.35 17.17 4.77
N GLY A 508 34.65 15.88 4.52
CA GLY A 508 33.64 14.86 4.30
C GLY A 508 33.01 14.36 5.60
N ASN A 509 33.80 14.31 6.68
CA ASN A 509 33.39 13.78 7.98
C ASN A 509 33.55 14.84 9.07
N TRP A 510 32.58 14.96 9.97
CA TRP A 510 32.63 15.95 11.06
C TRP A 510 33.79 15.65 12.02
N LEU A 511 33.99 14.37 12.33
CA LEU A 511 35.11 13.89 13.16
C LEU A 511 36.45 13.96 12.44
N GLY A 512 36.48 13.87 11.09
CA GLY A 512 37.72 13.94 10.31
C GLY A 512 38.50 15.25 10.47
N THR A 513 37.84 16.32 10.95
CA THR A 513 38.52 17.58 11.31
C THR A 513 39.16 17.56 12.70
N ARG A 514 38.84 16.57 13.54
CA ARG A 514 39.18 16.51 14.98
C ARG A 514 39.98 15.27 15.36
N LEU A 515 39.83 14.18 14.60
CA LEU A 515 40.42 12.88 14.87
C LEU A 515 41.19 12.37 13.65
N PRO A 516 42.30 11.63 13.84
CA PRO A 516 42.94 10.87 12.77
C PRO A 516 41.94 9.90 12.10
N PRO A 517 42.13 9.54 10.82
CA PRO A 517 41.22 8.65 10.09
C PRO A 517 40.92 7.33 10.81
N ALA A 518 41.92 6.71 11.44
CA ALA A 518 41.75 5.46 12.19
C ALA A 518 40.81 5.62 13.41
N LEU A 519 40.92 6.71 14.17
CA LEU A 519 40.03 6.97 15.31
C LEU A 519 38.62 7.37 14.84
N THR A 520 38.53 8.12 13.74
CA THR A 520 37.26 8.44 13.10
C THR A 520 36.50 7.18 12.73
N LEU A 521 37.18 6.21 12.10
CA LEU A 521 36.60 4.93 11.73
C LEU A 521 36.06 4.15 12.94
N ILE A 522 36.82 4.09 14.03
CA ILE A 522 36.42 3.42 15.27
C ILE A 522 35.15 4.06 15.85
N VAL A 523 35.13 5.39 16.00
CA VAL A 523 33.96 6.11 16.55
C VAL A 523 32.74 5.93 15.64
N ASP A 524 32.91 6.07 14.33
CA ASP A 524 31.83 5.88 13.37
C ASP A 524 31.30 4.44 13.40
N SER A 525 32.16 3.43 13.61
CA SER A 525 31.73 2.03 13.71
C SER A 525 30.95 1.72 15.00
N TYR A 526 31.12 2.54 16.04
CA TYR A 526 30.37 2.45 17.28
C TYR A 526 29.01 3.15 17.17
N LEU A 527 28.95 4.30 16.49
CA LEU A 527 27.74 5.12 16.38
C LEU A 527 26.78 4.64 15.29
N HIS A 528 27.32 4.10 14.20
CA HIS A 528 26.57 3.79 12.99
C HIS A 528 26.71 2.31 12.62
N THR A 529 25.63 1.75 12.08
CA THR A 529 25.62 0.40 11.52
C THR A 529 26.44 0.39 10.24
N ARG A 530 27.47 -0.46 10.17
CA ARG A 530 28.27 -0.60 8.95
C ARG A 530 27.49 -1.37 7.88
N PRO A 531 27.45 -0.90 6.62
CA PRO A 531 26.66 -1.55 5.57
C PRO A 531 26.99 -3.01 5.35
N PHE A 532 28.29 -3.33 5.39
CA PHE A 532 28.76 -4.69 5.28
C PHE A 532 29.29 -5.19 6.62
N GLY A 533 29.85 -4.35 7.50
CA GLY A 533 30.33 -4.79 8.81
C GLY A 533 29.30 -5.55 9.68
N SER A 534 28.02 -5.19 9.65
CA SER A 534 26.96 -5.96 10.34
C SER A 534 26.68 -7.32 9.67
N VAL A 535 26.79 -7.37 8.34
CA VAL A 535 26.73 -8.60 7.53
C VAL A 535 27.96 -9.48 7.82
N LEU A 536 29.14 -8.88 8.01
CA LEU A 536 30.38 -9.58 8.38
C LEU A 536 30.34 -10.17 9.78
N SER A 537 29.62 -9.53 10.71
CA SER A 537 29.48 -10.01 12.08
C SER A 537 28.57 -11.25 12.21
N GLY A 538 27.91 -11.69 11.13
CA GLY A 538 27.05 -12.88 11.11
C GLY A 538 25.72 -12.74 11.85
N VAL A 539 25.45 -11.59 12.49
CA VAL A 539 24.31 -11.42 13.41
C VAL A 539 22.96 -11.47 12.67
N HIS A 540 22.93 -11.23 11.35
CA HIS A 540 21.67 -11.04 10.61
C HIS A 540 21.63 -11.59 9.17
N THR A 541 22.65 -12.31 8.71
CA THR A 541 22.69 -12.86 7.34
C THR A 541 23.19 -14.29 7.35
N SER A 542 22.48 -15.20 6.66
CA SER A 542 22.91 -16.60 6.55
C SER A 542 24.11 -16.75 5.61
N ALA A 543 24.96 -17.74 5.85
CA ALA A 543 26.07 -18.08 4.96
C ALA A 543 25.60 -18.38 3.52
N SER A 544 24.42 -18.99 3.36
CA SER A 544 23.77 -19.21 2.06
C SER A 544 23.50 -17.89 1.32
N TRP A 545 22.97 -16.89 2.02
CA TRP A 545 22.71 -15.57 1.44
C TRP A 545 24.00 -14.89 0.97
N LEU A 546 25.04 -14.94 1.81
CA LEU A 546 26.36 -14.38 1.49
C LEU A 546 26.88 -14.99 0.19
N LEU A 547 26.90 -16.32 0.09
CA LEU A 547 27.41 -17.00 -1.09
C LEU A 547 26.57 -16.73 -2.35
N GLN A 548 25.26 -16.55 -2.23
CA GLN A 548 24.38 -16.28 -3.37
C GLN A 548 24.52 -14.86 -3.95
N HIS A 549 24.83 -13.86 -3.13
CA HIS A 549 24.72 -12.46 -3.54
C HIS A 549 26.06 -11.70 -3.56
N VAL A 550 26.97 -12.02 -2.64
CA VAL A 550 28.21 -11.26 -2.46
C VAL A 550 29.21 -11.49 -3.59
N PRO A 551 29.43 -12.71 -4.14
CA PRO A 551 30.45 -12.91 -5.18
C PRO A 551 30.20 -12.02 -6.42
N GLN A 552 28.99 -12.09 -6.98
CA GLN A 552 28.62 -11.26 -8.14
C GLN A 552 28.62 -9.77 -7.79
N GLY A 553 28.13 -9.41 -6.59
CA GLY A 553 28.16 -8.04 -6.11
C GLY A 553 29.58 -7.49 -6.03
N LEU A 554 30.53 -8.31 -5.55
CA LEU A 554 31.94 -7.94 -5.41
C LEU A 554 32.62 -7.77 -6.76
N VAL A 555 32.40 -8.69 -7.71
CA VAL A 555 32.92 -8.56 -9.08
C VAL A 555 32.44 -7.25 -9.71
N ARG A 556 31.15 -6.93 -9.61
CA ARG A 556 30.58 -5.68 -10.13
C ARG A 556 31.09 -4.44 -9.39
N ALA A 557 31.31 -4.54 -8.09
CA ALA A 557 31.88 -3.45 -7.29
C ALA A 557 33.34 -3.18 -7.67
N ILE A 558 34.16 -4.22 -7.87
CA ILE A 558 35.55 -4.10 -8.33
C ILE A 558 35.61 -3.50 -9.74
N ALA A 559 34.71 -3.91 -10.64
CA ALA A 559 34.62 -3.34 -11.98
C ALA A 559 34.38 -1.82 -11.96
N ARG A 560 33.58 -1.34 -11.00
CA ARG A 560 33.31 0.10 -10.81
C ARG A 560 34.41 0.82 -10.05
N GLN A 561 35.03 0.15 -9.08
CA GLN A 561 36.10 0.71 -8.26
C GLN A 561 37.26 -0.29 -8.13
N PRO A 562 38.24 -0.23 -9.06
CA PRO A 562 39.36 -1.18 -9.06
C PRO A 562 40.26 -1.12 -7.82
N THR A 563 40.26 0.00 -7.10
CA THR A 563 41.02 0.21 -5.85
C THR A 563 40.34 -0.40 -4.62
N LEU A 564 39.16 -1.01 -4.77
CA LEU A 564 38.42 -1.63 -3.68
C LEU A 564 39.22 -2.78 -3.06
N PRO A 565 39.51 -2.75 -1.74
CA PRO A 565 40.19 -3.85 -1.06
C PRO A 565 39.36 -5.14 -1.10
N ARG A 566 39.91 -6.17 -1.73
CA ARG A 566 39.20 -7.45 -1.95
C ARG A 566 39.21 -8.36 -0.73
N ARG A 567 40.35 -8.39 -0.01
CA ARG A 567 40.67 -9.39 1.02
C ARG A 567 39.56 -9.58 2.06
N ARG A 568 39.05 -8.48 2.61
CA ARG A 568 37.99 -8.52 3.64
C ARG A 568 36.72 -9.25 3.20
N TYR A 569 36.33 -9.09 1.93
CA TYR A 569 35.14 -9.73 1.38
C TYR A 569 35.38 -11.20 1.07
N LEU A 570 36.59 -11.52 0.59
CA LEU A 570 37.00 -12.90 0.32
C LEU A 570 37.12 -13.72 1.60
N ASP A 571 37.67 -13.14 2.67
CA ASP A 571 37.76 -13.80 3.98
C ASP A 571 36.36 -14.20 4.50
N VAL A 572 35.37 -13.34 4.29
CA VAL A 572 33.98 -13.57 4.70
C VAL A 572 33.30 -14.62 3.84
N LEU A 573 33.53 -14.58 2.53
CA LEU A 573 33.08 -15.64 1.63
C LEU A 573 33.70 -16.99 2.01
N SER A 574 34.98 -17.02 2.41
CA SER A 574 35.64 -18.23 2.89
C SER A 574 35.02 -18.75 4.19
N VAL A 575 34.68 -17.87 5.13
CA VAL A 575 33.97 -18.27 6.36
C VAL A 575 32.59 -18.85 6.00
N ALA A 576 31.82 -18.18 5.14
CA ALA A 576 30.49 -18.63 4.72
C ALA A 576 30.54 -20.00 3.99
N ILE A 577 31.52 -20.20 3.10
CA ILE A 577 31.73 -21.48 2.41
C ILE A 577 32.02 -22.60 3.42
N ASN A 578 32.89 -22.33 4.41
CA ASN A 578 33.22 -23.30 5.44
C ASN A 578 32.02 -23.64 6.34
N GLU A 579 31.22 -22.64 6.71
CA GLU A 579 30.01 -22.81 7.51
C GLU A 579 28.99 -23.70 6.79
N ILE A 580 28.68 -23.40 5.52
CA ILE A 580 27.75 -24.20 4.69
C ILE A 580 28.25 -25.64 4.57
N ARG A 581 29.56 -25.82 4.35
CA ARG A 581 30.17 -27.15 4.24
C ARG A 581 30.09 -27.94 5.56
N SER A 582 30.26 -27.26 6.69
CA SER A 582 30.22 -27.89 8.02
C SER A 582 28.81 -28.20 8.53
N THR A 583 27.79 -27.64 7.87
CA THR A 583 26.40 -27.83 8.28
C THR A 583 25.97 -29.29 8.04
N SER A 584 25.58 -29.99 9.10
CA SER A 584 25.13 -31.38 9.04
C SER A 584 23.83 -31.54 8.27
N ASP A 585 22.97 -30.53 8.37
CA ASP A 585 21.65 -30.53 7.76
C ASP A 585 21.81 -30.20 6.27
N ASP A 586 21.19 -31.04 5.42
CA ASP A 586 20.98 -30.69 4.03
C ASP A 586 19.91 -29.60 3.98
N VAL A 587 20.33 -28.35 4.23
CA VAL A 587 19.47 -27.18 4.16
C VAL A 587 19.10 -26.97 2.70
N HIS A 588 17.95 -27.52 2.29
CA HIS A 588 17.43 -27.45 0.92
C HIS A 588 16.92 -26.05 0.54
N HIS A 589 17.79 -25.04 0.57
CA HIS A 589 17.54 -23.79 -0.15
C HIS A 589 17.88 -24.01 -1.62
N SER A 590 16.99 -24.67 -2.38
CA SER A 590 17.24 -25.02 -3.79
C SER A 590 17.60 -23.80 -4.64
N ILE A 591 18.89 -23.48 -4.74
CA ILE A 591 19.40 -22.46 -5.65
C ILE A 591 19.34 -23.01 -7.07
N SER A 592 18.90 -22.18 -8.03
CA SER A 592 18.85 -22.57 -9.43
C SER A 592 20.24 -22.83 -10.00
N SER A 593 20.33 -23.65 -11.04
CA SER A 593 21.59 -23.88 -11.78
C SER A 593 22.20 -22.57 -12.28
N THR A 594 21.37 -21.64 -12.74
CA THR A 594 21.81 -20.29 -13.17
C THR A 594 22.52 -19.53 -12.06
N LYS A 595 21.99 -19.58 -10.84
CA LYS A 595 22.66 -18.97 -9.69
C LYS A 595 23.96 -19.68 -9.36
N VAL A 596 24.00 -21.01 -9.39
CA VAL A 596 25.24 -21.78 -9.15
C VAL A 596 26.32 -21.39 -10.16
N GLY A 597 26.00 -21.38 -11.46
CA GLY A 597 26.95 -21.00 -12.51
C GLY A 597 27.48 -19.60 -12.30
N ALA A 598 26.60 -18.64 -12.00
CA ALA A 598 27.00 -17.26 -11.77
C ALA A 598 27.77 -17.04 -10.45
N ILE A 599 27.65 -17.93 -9.45
CA ILE A 599 28.51 -17.94 -8.25
C ILE A 599 29.90 -18.44 -8.63
N ILE A 600 29.99 -19.57 -9.33
CA ILE A 600 31.28 -20.17 -9.74
C ILE A 600 32.05 -19.20 -10.63
N ASP A 601 31.37 -18.60 -11.61
CA ASP A 601 31.94 -17.60 -12.52
C ASP A 601 32.50 -16.37 -11.79
N ALA A 602 31.72 -15.84 -10.83
CA ALA A 602 32.17 -14.72 -10.02
C ALA A 602 33.37 -15.10 -9.13
N MET A 603 33.35 -16.30 -8.54
CA MET A 603 34.45 -16.77 -7.69
C MET A 603 35.72 -17.09 -8.48
N GLU A 604 35.60 -17.58 -9.72
CA GLU A 604 36.73 -17.72 -10.66
C GLU A 604 37.34 -16.35 -10.97
N THR A 605 36.50 -15.36 -11.30
CA THR A 605 36.96 -13.98 -11.55
C THR A 605 37.67 -13.37 -10.34
N LEU A 606 37.28 -13.77 -9.13
CA LEU A 606 37.91 -13.36 -7.87
C LEU A 606 39.16 -14.19 -7.50
N GLY A 607 39.49 -15.24 -8.26
CA GLY A 607 40.59 -16.16 -7.98
C GLY A 607 40.35 -17.05 -6.75
N GLN A 608 39.10 -17.37 -6.45
CA GLN A 608 38.65 -18.12 -5.28
C GLN A 608 37.82 -19.37 -5.63
N ASN A 609 37.99 -19.89 -6.84
CA ASN A 609 37.39 -21.16 -7.23
C ASN A 609 38.14 -22.32 -6.57
N THR A 610 37.52 -22.92 -5.55
CA THR A 610 38.15 -23.93 -4.69
C THR A 610 37.26 -25.18 -4.57
N PRO A 611 37.81 -26.36 -4.20
CA PRO A 611 36.98 -27.54 -3.94
C PRO A 611 35.88 -27.26 -2.91
N CYS A 612 36.21 -26.51 -1.86
CA CYS A 612 35.28 -26.10 -0.81
C CYS A 612 34.07 -25.33 -1.33
N LEU A 613 34.26 -24.49 -2.35
CA LEU A 613 33.17 -23.75 -2.99
C LEU A 613 32.19 -24.70 -3.69
N LEU A 614 32.69 -25.68 -4.44
CA LEU A 614 31.85 -26.65 -5.15
C LEU A 614 31.07 -27.54 -4.17
N ASP A 615 31.70 -27.96 -3.08
CA ASP A 615 31.03 -28.66 -1.97
C ASP A 615 29.92 -27.81 -1.34
N ALA A 616 30.18 -26.52 -1.09
CA ALA A 616 29.18 -25.59 -0.56
C ALA A 616 28.01 -25.39 -1.54
N CYS A 617 28.28 -25.24 -2.84
CA CYS A 617 27.24 -25.17 -3.88
C CYS A 617 26.37 -26.43 -3.93
N ARG A 618 26.95 -27.60 -3.65
CA ARG A 618 26.21 -28.88 -3.52
C ARG A 618 25.43 -29.00 -2.22
N LYS A 619 25.85 -28.36 -1.14
CA LYS A 619 25.02 -28.29 0.07
C LYS A 619 23.82 -27.36 -0.13
N LEU A 620 23.98 -26.30 -0.91
CA LEU A 620 22.90 -25.38 -1.26
C LEU A 620 21.98 -25.88 -2.39
N SER A 621 22.42 -26.81 -3.23
CA SER A 621 21.65 -27.21 -4.40
C SER A 621 21.72 -28.71 -4.68
N SER A 622 20.85 -29.20 -5.55
CA SER A 622 20.96 -30.58 -6.00
C SER A 622 22.22 -30.79 -6.84
N ASN A 623 22.81 -32.00 -6.82
CA ASN A 623 23.93 -32.34 -7.72
C ASN A 623 23.61 -32.04 -9.19
N ARG A 624 22.34 -32.24 -9.60
CA ARG A 624 21.87 -31.91 -10.96
C ARG A 624 22.00 -30.42 -11.26
N SER A 625 21.52 -29.58 -10.35
CA SER A 625 21.60 -28.13 -10.47
C SER A 625 23.04 -27.62 -10.46
N VAL A 626 23.91 -28.24 -9.66
CA VAL A 626 25.34 -27.88 -9.61
C VAL A 626 26.03 -28.21 -10.94
N VAL A 627 25.83 -29.41 -11.49
CA VAL A 627 26.40 -29.77 -12.79
C VAL A 627 25.86 -28.86 -13.90
N ALA A 628 24.56 -28.59 -13.92
CA ALA A 628 23.97 -27.67 -14.89
C ALA A 628 24.53 -26.24 -14.75
N GLY A 629 24.77 -25.77 -13.52
CA GLY A 629 25.39 -24.47 -13.26
C GLY A 629 26.85 -24.41 -13.69
N ILE A 630 27.60 -25.48 -13.44
CA ILE A 630 28.98 -25.66 -13.93
C ILE A 630 29.01 -25.62 -15.46
N LEU A 631 28.10 -26.33 -16.13
CA LEU A 631 28.00 -26.33 -17.59
C LEU A 631 27.75 -24.92 -18.12
N GLN A 632 26.85 -24.17 -17.49
CA GLN A 632 26.58 -22.79 -17.86
C GLN A 632 27.81 -21.89 -17.68
N PHE A 633 28.56 -22.06 -16.58
CA PHE A 633 29.83 -21.37 -16.35
C PHE A 633 30.85 -21.67 -17.46
N LEU A 634 31.01 -22.93 -17.86
CA LEU A 634 31.97 -23.31 -18.91
C LEU A 634 31.56 -22.81 -20.31
N LYS A 635 30.26 -22.77 -20.60
CA LYS A 635 29.74 -22.29 -21.91
C LYS A 635 29.77 -20.77 -22.06
N HIS A 636 29.49 -20.06 -20.98
CA HIS A 636 29.33 -18.60 -20.99
C HIS A 636 30.13 -17.93 -19.86
N PRO A 637 31.45 -18.15 -19.79
CA PRO A 637 32.25 -17.57 -18.72
C PRO A 637 32.40 -16.06 -18.94
N THR A 638 32.37 -15.27 -17.87
CA THR A 638 32.63 -13.82 -17.97
C THR A 638 34.10 -13.51 -18.19
N SER A 639 34.99 -14.41 -17.78
CA SER A 639 36.44 -14.35 -17.97
C SER A 639 36.97 -15.69 -18.46
N PRO A 640 38.05 -15.76 -19.26
CA PRO A 640 38.62 -17.03 -19.71
C PRO A 640 38.87 -18.00 -18.54
N VAL A 641 38.28 -19.20 -18.60
CA VAL A 641 38.38 -20.20 -17.53
C VAL A 641 39.82 -20.70 -17.43
N THR A 642 40.40 -20.64 -16.24
CA THR A 642 41.78 -21.10 -16.05
C THR A 642 41.88 -22.63 -16.17
N PRO A 643 43.02 -23.17 -16.65
CA PRO A 643 43.23 -24.63 -16.69
C PRO A 643 43.08 -25.30 -15.32
N SER A 644 43.46 -24.60 -14.24
CA SER A 644 43.24 -25.04 -12.86
C SER A 644 41.75 -25.18 -12.52
N ALA A 645 40.92 -24.23 -12.95
CA ALA A 645 39.47 -24.27 -12.74
C ALA A 645 38.82 -25.39 -13.55
N GLN A 646 39.24 -25.60 -14.81
CA GLN A 646 38.80 -26.73 -15.62
C GLN A 646 39.12 -28.07 -14.95
N SER A 647 40.36 -28.25 -14.48
CA SER A 647 40.77 -29.47 -13.77
C SER A 647 39.96 -29.70 -12.49
N LEU A 648 39.79 -28.65 -11.68
CA LEU A 648 39.02 -28.68 -10.43
C LEU A 648 37.57 -29.09 -10.67
N VAL A 649 36.92 -28.43 -11.64
CA VAL A 649 35.54 -28.71 -12.03
C VAL A 649 35.41 -30.15 -12.55
N ALA A 650 36.32 -30.60 -13.40
CA ALA A 650 36.31 -31.96 -13.93
C ALA A 650 36.49 -33.01 -12.82
N GLU A 651 37.43 -32.81 -11.90
CA GLU A 651 37.62 -33.69 -10.73
C GLU A 651 36.39 -33.73 -9.84
N TYR A 652 35.78 -32.57 -9.58
CA TYR A 652 34.56 -32.48 -8.80
C TYR A 652 33.39 -33.20 -9.47
N VAL A 653 33.15 -32.97 -10.76
CA VAL A 653 32.09 -33.63 -11.52
C VAL A 653 32.27 -35.15 -11.55
N VAL A 654 33.50 -35.64 -11.72
CA VAL A 654 33.81 -37.08 -11.60
C VAL A 654 33.53 -37.60 -10.19
N SER A 655 33.82 -36.82 -9.14
CA SER A 655 33.55 -37.25 -7.76
C SER A 655 32.05 -37.41 -7.46
N ILE A 656 31.21 -36.53 -8.01
CA ILE A 656 29.75 -36.58 -7.80
C ILE A 656 29.03 -37.43 -8.85
N ALA A 657 29.70 -37.79 -9.96
CA ALA A 657 29.19 -38.67 -11.01
C ALA A 657 28.53 -39.94 -10.44
N ALA A 658 29.21 -40.57 -9.47
CA ALA A 658 28.74 -41.79 -8.82
C ALA A 658 27.36 -41.65 -8.16
N SER A 659 27.00 -40.45 -7.70
CA SER A 659 25.68 -40.18 -7.10
C SER A 659 24.53 -40.27 -8.10
N PHE A 660 24.80 -40.11 -9.41
CA PHE A 660 23.81 -40.30 -10.46
C PHE A 660 23.60 -41.78 -10.80
N PHE A 661 24.45 -42.69 -10.29
CA PHE A 661 24.39 -44.12 -10.57
C PHE A 661 23.44 -44.86 -9.59
N ASN A 662 23.43 -44.45 -8.31
CA ASN A 662 22.94 -45.27 -7.19
C ASN A 662 21.46 -45.09 -6.76
N ARG A 663 20.57 -44.54 -7.60
CA ARG A 663 19.14 -44.51 -7.25
C ARG A 663 18.45 -45.83 -7.61
N SER A 664 18.52 -46.80 -6.70
CA SER A 664 17.78 -48.05 -6.76
C SER A 664 16.35 -47.86 -6.26
N GLY A 665 15.34 -47.97 -7.14
CA GLY A 665 13.94 -48.20 -6.75
C GLY A 665 12.95 -47.05 -6.95
N ALA A 666 13.39 -45.80 -7.06
CA ALA A 666 12.50 -44.70 -7.45
C ALA A 666 12.47 -44.58 -8.98
N GLN A 667 11.26 -44.49 -9.55
CA GLN A 667 11.02 -44.31 -10.98
C GLN A 667 11.91 -43.17 -11.50
N ARG A 668 12.89 -43.52 -12.35
CA ARG A 668 13.85 -42.56 -12.89
C ARG A 668 13.11 -41.66 -13.87
N ASN A 669 13.09 -40.36 -13.58
CA ASN A 669 12.41 -39.37 -14.40
C ASN A 669 13.35 -38.91 -15.52
N ALA A 670 12.80 -38.40 -16.64
CA ALA A 670 13.56 -37.80 -17.74
C ALA A 670 14.60 -36.74 -17.28
N ARG A 671 14.36 -36.11 -16.11
CA ARG A 671 15.28 -35.17 -15.44
C ARG A 671 16.65 -35.80 -15.07
N ASP A 672 16.75 -37.13 -14.92
CA ASP A 672 18.03 -37.82 -14.70
C ASP A 672 18.87 -37.89 -15.98
N GLY A 673 18.23 -38.08 -17.14
CA GLY A 673 18.93 -38.11 -18.44
C GLY A 673 19.63 -36.79 -18.73
N LYS A 674 18.96 -35.67 -18.51
CA LYS A 674 19.56 -34.33 -18.67
C LYS A 674 20.80 -34.14 -17.81
N ALA A 675 20.81 -34.60 -16.57
CA ALA A 675 21.95 -34.44 -15.68
C ALA A 675 23.18 -35.24 -16.15
N ILE A 676 22.97 -36.45 -16.69
CA ILE A 676 24.05 -37.25 -17.28
C ILE A 676 24.62 -36.56 -18.52
N VAL A 677 23.76 -36.03 -19.39
CA VAL A 677 24.17 -35.26 -20.56
C VAL A 677 24.97 -34.03 -20.15
N ASP A 678 24.49 -33.31 -19.12
CA ASP A 678 25.22 -32.15 -18.56
C ASP A 678 26.59 -32.58 -18.01
N VAL A 679 26.73 -33.75 -17.36
CA VAL A 679 28.03 -34.29 -16.88
C VAL A 679 28.97 -34.58 -18.06
N ILE A 680 28.47 -35.29 -19.08
CA ILE A 680 29.25 -35.63 -20.27
C ILE A 680 29.77 -34.36 -20.92
N GLU A 681 28.90 -33.38 -21.13
CA GLU A 681 29.25 -32.12 -21.78
C GLU A 681 30.24 -31.29 -20.95
N VAL A 682 30.09 -31.25 -19.62
CA VAL A 682 31.10 -30.63 -18.74
C VAL A 682 32.45 -31.33 -18.88
N LEU A 683 32.49 -32.67 -18.89
CA LEU A 683 33.73 -33.41 -19.05
C LEU A 683 34.34 -33.23 -20.43
N THR A 684 33.54 -33.16 -21.50
CA THR A 684 34.03 -32.82 -22.84
C THR A 684 34.67 -31.43 -22.86
N LEU A 685 34.08 -30.44 -22.18
CA LEU A 685 34.62 -29.08 -22.15
C LEU A 685 35.84 -28.92 -21.24
N ALA A 686 35.89 -29.63 -20.10
CA ALA A 686 36.90 -29.40 -19.06
C ALA A 686 38.01 -30.46 -19.01
N ALA A 687 37.72 -31.71 -19.36
CA ALA A 687 38.68 -32.82 -19.35
C ALA A 687 38.24 -33.97 -20.30
N PRO A 688 38.35 -33.78 -21.64
CA PRO A 688 37.87 -34.75 -22.63
C PRO A 688 38.37 -36.18 -22.39
N SER A 689 39.61 -36.32 -21.90
CA SER A 689 40.23 -37.62 -21.60
C SER A 689 39.53 -38.42 -20.49
N LYS A 690 38.71 -37.78 -19.65
CA LYS A 690 37.93 -38.43 -18.58
C LYS A 690 36.56 -38.94 -19.06
N VAL A 691 36.09 -38.51 -20.23
CA VAL A 691 34.78 -38.90 -20.78
C VAL A 691 34.66 -40.43 -20.97
N PRO A 692 35.63 -41.14 -21.59
CA PRO A 692 35.52 -42.59 -21.79
C PRO A 692 35.46 -43.37 -20.47
N THR A 693 36.26 -42.96 -19.47
CA THR A 693 36.26 -43.60 -18.14
C THR A 693 34.93 -43.38 -17.43
N PHE A 694 34.37 -42.17 -17.48
CA PHE A 694 33.06 -41.86 -16.92
C PHE A 694 31.95 -42.68 -17.61
N LEU A 695 31.91 -42.70 -18.95
CA LEU A 695 30.90 -43.46 -19.70
C LEU A 695 30.96 -44.95 -19.39
N THR A 696 32.17 -45.52 -19.36
CA THR A 696 32.36 -46.94 -19.03
C THR A 696 31.80 -47.25 -17.64
N GLY A 697 32.13 -46.42 -16.64
CA GLY A 697 31.62 -46.58 -15.27
C GLY A 697 30.11 -46.39 -15.16
N TRP A 698 29.55 -45.39 -15.84
CA TRP A 698 28.11 -45.13 -15.86
C TRP A 698 27.34 -46.28 -16.51
N LEU A 699 27.76 -46.75 -17.69
CA LEU A 699 27.15 -47.85 -18.42
C LEU A 699 27.19 -49.17 -17.63
N ALA A 700 28.31 -49.43 -16.94
CA ALA A 700 28.46 -50.60 -16.07
C ALA A 700 27.53 -50.55 -14.86
N ALA A 701 27.21 -49.36 -14.36
CA ALA A 701 26.25 -49.17 -13.26
C ALA A 701 24.77 -49.17 -13.73
N GLN A 702 24.50 -49.06 -15.04
CA GLN A 702 23.15 -49.17 -15.57
C GLN A 702 22.68 -50.62 -15.63
N SER A 703 21.45 -50.87 -15.19
CA SER A 703 20.78 -52.15 -15.44
C SER A 703 20.72 -52.45 -16.93
N SER A 704 20.96 -53.71 -17.30
CA SER A 704 20.80 -54.21 -18.68
C SER A 704 19.33 -54.49 -19.05
N THR A 705 18.38 -54.22 -18.14
CA THR A 705 16.94 -54.38 -18.42
C THR A 705 16.45 -53.38 -19.47
N LEU A 706 15.49 -53.81 -20.30
CA LEU A 706 14.87 -52.95 -21.31
C LEU A 706 14.28 -51.67 -20.71
N ASP A 707 13.67 -51.74 -19.53
CA ASP A 707 13.08 -50.55 -18.91
C ASP A 707 14.13 -49.51 -18.53
N ALA A 708 15.32 -49.92 -18.08
CA ALA A 708 16.43 -49.01 -17.83
C ALA A 708 16.98 -48.41 -19.13
N THR A 709 17.07 -49.22 -20.19
CA THR A 709 17.44 -48.76 -21.53
C THR A 709 16.45 -47.71 -22.06
N ARG A 710 15.14 -47.98 -21.96
CA ARG A 710 14.06 -47.07 -22.38
C ARG A 710 14.01 -45.76 -21.58
N SER A 711 14.15 -45.85 -20.26
CA SER A 711 13.93 -44.70 -19.37
C SER A 711 15.17 -43.84 -19.11
N VAL A 712 16.37 -44.36 -19.37
CA VAL A 712 17.64 -43.67 -19.02
C VAL A 712 18.60 -43.60 -20.20
N LEU A 713 18.99 -44.74 -20.79
CA LEU A 713 20.05 -44.75 -21.81
C LEU A 713 19.57 -44.08 -23.11
N TYR A 714 18.39 -44.46 -23.61
CA TYR A 714 17.84 -43.88 -24.84
C TYR A 714 17.65 -42.35 -24.75
N PRO A 715 17.00 -41.78 -23.70
CA PRO A 715 16.88 -40.33 -23.57
C PRO A 715 18.23 -39.60 -23.50
N VAL A 716 19.27 -40.22 -22.94
CA VAL A 716 20.62 -39.64 -22.94
C VAL A 716 21.20 -39.62 -24.36
N VAL A 717 21.06 -40.71 -25.13
CA VAL A 717 21.52 -40.74 -26.54
C VAL A 717 20.78 -39.71 -27.39
N GLU A 718 19.45 -39.61 -27.22
CA GLU A 718 18.62 -38.63 -27.92
C GLU A 718 19.05 -37.19 -27.58
N LEU A 719 19.19 -36.86 -26.30
CA LEU A 719 19.65 -35.54 -25.87
C LEU A 719 21.08 -35.23 -26.31
N LEU A 720 21.98 -36.22 -26.32
CA LEU A 720 23.35 -36.04 -26.83
C LEU A 720 23.31 -35.77 -28.33
N ARG A 721 22.56 -36.54 -29.12
CA ARG A 721 22.38 -36.30 -30.56
C ARG A 721 21.92 -34.87 -30.81
N THR A 722 20.91 -34.39 -30.09
CA THR A 722 20.38 -33.02 -30.24
C THR A 722 21.40 -31.96 -29.87
N ARG A 723 22.19 -32.15 -28.80
CA ARG A 723 23.14 -31.14 -28.30
C ARG A 723 24.46 -31.11 -29.06
N PHE A 724 24.99 -32.27 -29.39
CA PHE A 724 26.31 -32.43 -30.00
C PHE A 724 26.24 -32.29 -31.51
N GLN A 725 25.09 -32.59 -32.14
CA GLN A 725 24.92 -32.57 -33.60
C GLN A 725 26.08 -33.34 -34.25
N ASP A 726 26.91 -32.68 -35.07
CA ASP A 726 28.05 -33.29 -35.76
C ASP A 726 29.35 -33.30 -34.92
N ARG A 727 29.35 -32.74 -33.70
CA ARG A 727 30.52 -32.72 -32.81
C ARG A 727 30.58 -34.02 -31.99
N ASP A 728 31.74 -34.62 -31.85
CA ASP A 728 31.94 -35.85 -31.06
C ASP A 728 30.98 -37.00 -31.44
N LEU A 729 30.70 -37.18 -32.74
CA LEU A 729 29.83 -38.26 -33.24
C LEU A 729 30.27 -39.64 -32.75
N ASP A 730 31.58 -39.87 -32.56
CA ASP A 730 32.13 -41.11 -31.98
C ASP A 730 31.51 -41.45 -30.61
N LEU A 731 31.30 -40.43 -29.77
CA LEU A 731 30.74 -40.57 -28.44
C LEU A 731 29.25 -40.97 -28.49
N VAL A 732 28.51 -40.28 -29.35
CA VAL A 732 27.07 -40.52 -29.55
C VAL A 732 26.87 -41.89 -30.18
N ALA A 733 27.68 -42.26 -31.17
CA ALA A 733 27.67 -43.56 -31.82
C ALA A 733 28.00 -44.68 -30.84
N GLN A 734 29.03 -44.54 -30.00
CA GLN A 734 29.36 -45.54 -28.98
C GLN A 734 28.18 -45.83 -28.04
N LEU A 735 27.49 -44.79 -27.55
CA LEU A 735 26.33 -44.94 -26.69
C LEU A 735 25.11 -45.48 -27.45
N ALA A 736 24.92 -45.06 -28.70
CA ALA A 736 23.86 -45.55 -29.58
C ALA A 736 24.03 -47.06 -29.86
N THR A 737 25.26 -47.52 -30.12
CA THR A 737 25.58 -48.95 -30.30
C THR A 737 25.20 -49.74 -29.06
N VAL A 738 25.63 -49.31 -27.87
CA VAL A 738 25.29 -50.01 -26.60
C VAL A 738 23.78 -50.00 -26.35
N CYS A 739 23.11 -48.88 -26.64
CA CYS A 739 21.66 -48.77 -26.50
C CYS A 739 20.92 -49.72 -27.45
N LEU A 740 21.35 -49.78 -28.71
CA LEU A 740 20.79 -50.65 -29.74
C LEU A 740 20.99 -52.12 -29.37
N THR A 741 22.20 -52.51 -28.99
CA THR A 741 22.50 -53.88 -28.52
C THR A 741 21.59 -54.27 -27.35
N ARG A 742 21.37 -53.40 -26.37
CA ARG A 742 20.46 -53.69 -25.25
C ARG A 742 18.99 -53.81 -25.67
N PHE A 743 18.53 -53.05 -26.66
CA PHE A 743 17.18 -53.20 -27.21
C PHE A 743 17.00 -54.55 -27.91
N LEU A 744 18.00 -54.96 -28.69
CA LEU A 744 17.99 -56.23 -29.42
C LEU A 744 18.10 -57.42 -28.46
N ASP A 745 19.09 -57.42 -27.56
CA ASP A 745 19.33 -58.49 -26.58
C ASP A 745 18.16 -58.65 -25.59
N GLY A 746 17.49 -57.55 -25.26
CA GLY A 746 16.31 -57.55 -24.40
C GLY A 746 15.04 -58.05 -25.09
N ASN A 747 15.09 -58.37 -26.38
CA ASN A 747 13.93 -58.71 -27.21
C ASN A 747 12.85 -57.61 -27.25
N ALA A 748 13.24 -56.34 -27.39
CA ALA A 748 12.29 -55.22 -27.46
C ALA A 748 11.30 -55.32 -28.63
N LEU A 749 11.72 -56.01 -29.70
CA LEU A 749 10.90 -56.29 -30.88
C LEU A 749 10.22 -57.66 -30.85
N ALA A 750 10.21 -58.36 -29.71
CA ALA A 750 9.46 -59.61 -29.60
C ALA A 750 7.99 -59.38 -29.98
N PRO A 751 7.41 -60.24 -30.83
CA PRO A 751 6.00 -60.12 -31.17
C PRO A 751 5.18 -60.21 -29.88
N VAL A 752 4.31 -59.23 -29.66
CA VAL A 752 3.35 -59.29 -28.56
C VAL A 752 2.43 -60.48 -28.88
N PRO A 753 2.30 -61.49 -28.00
CA PRO A 753 1.45 -62.64 -28.24
C PRO A 753 0.06 -62.17 -28.66
N ASP A 754 -0.40 -62.68 -29.79
CA ASP A 754 -1.72 -62.36 -30.31
C ASP A 754 -2.76 -62.79 -29.26
N PHE A 755 -3.57 -61.84 -28.78
CA PHE A 755 -4.74 -62.13 -27.98
C PHE A 755 -5.79 -62.72 -28.92
N GLY A 756 -5.56 -63.96 -29.36
CA GLY A 756 -6.31 -64.55 -30.46
C GLY A 756 -7.81 -64.42 -30.25
N ASN A 757 -8.51 -63.79 -31.20
CA ASN A 757 -9.97 -63.66 -31.42
C ASN A 757 -10.94 -63.50 -30.21
N ASP A 758 -10.49 -63.44 -28.95
CA ASP A 758 -11.35 -63.43 -27.77
C ASP A 758 -11.88 -62.03 -27.44
N PHE A 759 -11.34 -60.99 -28.08
CA PHE A 759 -11.87 -59.64 -28.08
C PHE A 759 -12.12 -59.15 -29.51
N VAL A 760 -13.38 -58.90 -29.83
CA VAL A 760 -13.72 -58.02 -30.95
C VAL A 760 -13.43 -56.60 -30.48
N LEU A 761 -12.26 -56.07 -30.82
CA LEU A 761 -12.02 -54.63 -30.79
C LEU A 761 -12.96 -54.02 -31.82
N ALA A 762 -14.15 -53.60 -31.38
CA ALA A 762 -14.98 -52.71 -32.18
C ALA A 762 -14.20 -51.41 -32.35
N GLU A 763 -13.53 -51.30 -33.49
CA GLU A 763 -13.03 -50.06 -34.04
C GLU A 763 -14.16 -49.04 -33.93
N ARG A 764 -13.89 -47.99 -33.15
CA ARG A 764 -14.58 -46.70 -33.09
C ARG A 764 -15.79 -46.63 -34.05
N VAL A 765 -16.99 -46.92 -33.55
CA VAL A 765 -18.22 -46.47 -34.21
C VAL A 765 -18.15 -44.94 -34.16
N GLU A 766 -17.81 -44.34 -35.30
CA GLU A 766 -18.08 -42.93 -35.57
C GLU A 766 -19.58 -42.73 -35.40
N ALA A 767 -19.97 -42.34 -34.19
CA ALA A 767 -21.27 -41.78 -33.95
C ALA A 767 -21.31 -40.44 -34.68
N LEU A 768 -21.98 -40.44 -35.83
CA LEU A 768 -22.73 -39.30 -36.33
C LEU A 768 -23.46 -38.63 -35.16
N VAL A 769 -22.89 -37.55 -34.62
CA VAL A 769 -23.60 -36.53 -33.84
C VAL A 769 -23.00 -35.17 -34.20
N ASP A 770 -23.83 -34.40 -34.91
CA ASP A 770 -23.83 -32.95 -35.10
C ASP A 770 -22.69 -32.24 -35.84
N ASP A 771 -22.88 -32.20 -37.16
CA ASP A 771 -22.43 -31.19 -38.13
C ASP A 771 -23.04 -29.78 -37.87
N HIS A 772 -23.25 -29.39 -36.61
CA HIS A 772 -23.83 -28.09 -36.23
C HIS A 772 -23.03 -27.29 -35.19
N ALA A 773 -21.89 -27.81 -34.71
CA ALA A 773 -20.98 -27.06 -33.84
C ALA A 773 -19.73 -26.51 -34.55
N ALA A 774 -19.44 -26.94 -35.79
CA ALA A 774 -18.26 -26.50 -36.55
C ALA A 774 -18.47 -25.20 -37.35
N GLN A 775 -19.72 -24.69 -37.44
CA GLN A 775 -20.04 -23.49 -38.23
C GLN A 775 -20.08 -22.19 -37.41
N LEU A 776 -19.78 -22.24 -36.10
CA LEU A 776 -19.69 -21.07 -35.22
C LEU A 776 -18.27 -20.76 -34.70
N ALA A 777 -17.25 -21.52 -35.14
CA ALA A 777 -15.85 -21.28 -34.78
C ALA A 777 -15.02 -20.66 -35.92
N LEU A 778 -15.63 -20.36 -37.07
CA LEU A 778 -14.93 -19.91 -38.29
C LEU A 778 -15.00 -18.39 -38.55
N GLU A 779 -15.46 -17.57 -37.60
CA GLU A 779 -15.54 -16.10 -37.75
C GLU A 779 -14.67 -15.30 -36.77
N ARG A 780 -13.66 -15.91 -36.13
CA ARG A 780 -12.71 -15.14 -35.31
C ARG A 780 -11.31 -15.74 -35.37
N ASN A 781 -10.57 -15.37 -36.41
CA ASN A 781 -9.17 -14.95 -36.35
C ASN A 781 -8.61 -14.85 -37.77
N GLY A 782 -8.63 -13.63 -38.30
CA GLY A 782 -7.79 -13.25 -39.43
C GLY A 782 -6.35 -13.03 -38.98
N ASP A 783 -5.44 -13.56 -39.79
CA ASP A 783 -4.10 -13.06 -40.12
C ASP A 783 -3.30 -12.28 -39.07
N VAL A 784 -2.34 -12.99 -38.44
CA VAL A 784 -0.93 -12.54 -38.38
C VAL A 784 -0.04 -13.78 -38.41
N HIS A 785 0.68 -13.99 -39.52
CA HIS A 785 1.82 -14.92 -39.56
C HIS A 785 2.99 -14.30 -38.79
N GLY A 786 3.32 -14.89 -37.63
CA GLY A 786 4.54 -14.67 -36.89
C GLY A 786 5.07 -16.00 -36.38
N ASP A 787 6.24 -16.39 -36.88
CA ASP A 787 7.00 -17.60 -36.60
C ASP A 787 7.32 -17.76 -35.10
N PRO A 788 7.03 -18.91 -34.44
CA PRO A 788 7.42 -19.14 -33.04
C PRO A 788 8.21 -20.44 -32.87
N TYR A 789 9.51 -20.40 -33.12
CA TYR A 789 10.47 -21.33 -32.50
C TYR A 789 11.73 -20.55 -32.13
N ASP A 790 11.66 -19.77 -31.06
CA ASP A 790 12.80 -19.44 -30.20
C ASP A 790 12.29 -18.89 -28.86
N ASP A 791 12.93 -19.30 -27.77
CA ASP A 791 12.75 -18.88 -26.37
C ASP A 791 11.48 -19.34 -25.60
N PHE A 792 11.46 -20.61 -25.16
CA PHE A 792 10.76 -21.00 -23.93
C PHE A 792 11.56 -22.02 -23.11
N ASP A 793 12.52 -21.52 -22.35
CA ASP A 793 13.11 -22.20 -21.18
C ASP A 793 13.38 -21.15 -20.09
N ASN A 794 12.31 -20.60 -19.50
CA ASN A 794 12.38 -19.79 -18.28
C ASN A 794 11.00 -19.67 -17.60
N PHE A 795 10.41 -20.80 -17.23
CA PHE A 795 9.40 -20.82 -16.17
C PHE A 795 9.58 -22.11 -15.38
N ASP A 796 10.34 -22.02 -14.29
CA ASP A 796 10.37 -23.02 -13.23
C ASP A 796 10.01 -22.34 -11.90
N ASP A 797 9.31 -23.11 -11.09
CA ASP A 797 8.36 -22.70 -10.06
C ASP A 797 8.93 -21.89 -8.88
N GLY A 798 8.15 -20.90 -8.43
CA GLY A 798 8.35 -20.24 -7.15
C GLY A 798 7.35 -19.11 -6.87
N LEU A 799 6.39 -19.39 -5.98
CA LEU A 799 5.38 -18.50 -5.39
C LEU A 799 4.13 -18.19 -6.22
N PHE A 800 3.11 -19.06 -6.10
CA PHE A 800 1.75 -18.66 -5.69
C PHE A 800 0.97 -19.91 -5.24
N GLY A 801 1.13 -20.29 -3.97
CA GLY A 801 0.17 -21.16 -3.29
C GLY A 801 -1.07 -20.36 -2.93
N GLY A 802 -1.97 -20.17 -3.88
CA GLY A 802 -3.26 -19.52 -3.69
C GLY A 802 -4.31 -20.27 -4.50
N GLY A 803 -4.91 -21.29 -3.90
CA GLY A 803 -5.93 -22.12 -4.52
C GLY A 803 -7.15 -21.28 -4.91
N PHE A 804 -7.31 -21.05 -6.20
CA PHE A 804 -8.59 -20.69 -6.81
C PHE A 804 -9.16 -21.97 -7.45
N MET A 805 -10.16 -22.54 -6.79
CA MET A 805 -10.98 -23.63 -7.30
C MET A 805 -11.79 -23.14 -8.51
N GLY A 806 -11.18 -23.18 -9.69
CA GLY A 806 -11.87 -23.18 -10.97
C GLY A 806 -12.29 -24.60 -11.29
N GLY A 807 -13.54 -24.93 -11.02
CA GLY A 807 -14.14 -26.22 -11.36
C GLY A 807 -14.18 -26.42 -12.87
N TYR A 808 -13.22 -27.18 -13.39
CA TYR A 808 -13.36 -27.83 -14.67
C TYR A 808 -14.22 -29.08 -14.45
N ALA A 809 -15.38 -29.09 -15.11
CA ALA A 809 -16.24 -30.26 -15.19
C ALA A 809 -15.44 -31.44 -15.75
N LEU A 810 -15.21 -32.45 -14.90
CA LEU A 810 -14.78 -33.76 -15.33
C LEU A 810 -15.84 -34.28 -16.31
N ALA A 811 -15.47 -34.45 -17.57
CA ALA A 811 -16.23 -35.25 -18.49
C ALA A 811 -16.17 -36.70 -17.99
N ASP A 812 -17.25 -37.14 -17.34
CA ASP A 812 -17.43 -38.53 -16.94
C ASP A 812 -17.44 -39.42 -18.18
N HIS A 813 -16.35 -40.15 -18.41
CA HIS A 813 -16.32 -41.25 -19.35
C HIS A 813 -17.02 -42.46 -18.74
N TYR A 814 -18.24 -42.76 -19.20
CA TYR A 814 -18.93 -44.00 -18.88
C TYR A 814 -18.23 -45.18 -19.57
N VAL A 815 -17.53 -46.00 -18.79
CA VAL A 815 -17.08 -47.33 -19.23
C VAL A 815 -18.19 -48.33 -18.91
N VAL A 816 -18.88 -48.83 -19.94
CA VAL A 816 -19.81 -49.95 -19.80
C VAL A 816 -19.00 -51.21 -19.50
N ARG A 817 -19.04 -51.68 -18.24
CA ARG A 817 -18.43 -52.96 -17.83
C ARG A 817 -19.38 -54.12 -18.13
N LYS A 818 -18.97 -55.00 -19.04
CA LYS A 818 -19.54 -56.35 -19.18
C LYS A 818 -18.93 -57.25 -18.11
N LEU A 819 -19.75 -58.00 -17.36
CA LEU A 819 -19.26 -59.01 -16.40
C LEU A 819 -18.42 -60.07 -17.15
N ALA A 820 -17.22 -60.35 -16.65
CA ALA A 820 -16.33 -61.37 -17.18
C ALA A 820 -16.95 -62.77 -17.04
N GLN A 821 -16.94 -63.55 -18.12
CA GLN A 821 -17.17 -65.01 -18.03
C GLN A 821 -15.89 -65.68 -17.50
N PRO A 822 -15.99 -66.74 -16.68
CA PRO A 822 -14.82 -67.45 -16.17
C PRO A 822 -14.01 -68.06 -17.32
N GLY A 823 -12.72 -67.73 -17.40
CA GLY A 823 -11.78 -68.32 -18.37
C GLY A 823 -11.42 -67.47 -19.59
N ARG A 824 -11.80 -66.18 -19.66
CA ARG A 824 -11.35 -65.23 -20.70
C ARG A 824 -10.55 -64.08 -20.10
N ALA A 825 -9.68 -63.49 -20.91
CA ALA A 825 -8.77 -62.42 -20.49
C ALA A 825 -9.52 -61.23 -19.85
N THR A 826 -8.86 -60.61 -18.89
CA THR A 826 -9.37 -59.50 -18.08
C THR A 826 -9.15 -58.16 -18.78
N VAL A 827 -9.78 -57.09 -18.26
CA VAL A 827 -9.48 -55.71 -18.69
C VAL A 827 -8.00 -55.39 -18.46
N ASP A 828 -7.43 -55.89 -17.37
CA ASP A 828 -6.01 -55.72 -17.05
C ASP A 828 -5.12 -56.38 -18.12
N ASP A 829 -5.54 -57.52 -18.67
CA ASP A 829 -4.82 -58.20 -19.77
C ASP A 829 -4.89 -57.40 -21.09
N LEU A 830 -6.04 -56.77 -21.40
CA LEU A 830 -6.19 -55.89 -22.57
C LEU A 830 -5.37 -54.59 -22.42
N ASP A 831 -5.36 -54.00 -21.23
CA ASP A 831 -4.57 -52.81 -20.93
C ASP A 831 -3.06 -53.13 -20.97
N GLU A 832 -2.66 -54.31 -20.48
CA GLU A 832 -1.30 -54.81 -20.62
C GLU A 832 -0.93 -55.09 -22.08
N TYR A 833 -1.83 -55.66 -22.89
CA TYR A 833 -1.63 -55.85 -24.33
C TYR A 833 -1.44 -54.53 -25.06
N ARG A 834 -2.33 -53.55 -24.83
CA ARG A 834 -2.24 -52.21 -25.41
C ARG A 834 -0.94 -51.51 -25.01
N ARG A 835 -0.54 -51.65 -23.74
CA ARG A 835 0.73 -51.14 -23.22
C ARG A 835 1.91 -51.78 -23.95
N ARG A 836 1.93 -53.11 -24.12
CA ARG A 836 2.99 -53.84 -24.85
C ARG A 836 3.05 -53.47 -26.33
N ILE A 837 1.92 -53.33 -27.03
CA ILE A 837 1.89 -52.88 -28.43
C ILE A 837 2.43 -51.46 -28.55
N LYS A 838 2.01 -50.55 -27.65
CA LYS A 838 2.52 -49.19 -27.64
C LYS A 838 4.03 -49.19 -27.42
N LEU A 839 4.52 -49.96 -26.44
CA LEU A 839 5.95 -50.12 -26.19
C LEU A 839 6.70 -50.68 -27.40
N LEU A 840 6.16 -51.69 -28.07
CA LEU A 840 6.74 -52.25 -29.30
C LEU A 840 6.87 -51.19 -30.40
N LYS A 841 5.81 -50.40 -30.63
CA LYS A 841 5.82 -49.31 -31.62
C LYS A 841 6.82 -48.21 -31.25
N ASP A 842 6.87 -47.84 -29.97
CA ASP A 842 7.82 -46.84 -29.48
C ASP A 842 9.25 -47.36 -29.62
N ASP A 843 9.53 -48.61 -29.24
CA ASP A 843 10.86 -49.23 -29.36
C ASP A 843 11.31 -49.37 -30.82
N ALA A 844 10.40 -49.69 -31.74
CA ALA A 844 10.72 -49.70 -33.18
C ALA A 844 11.17 -48.33 -33.68
N LYS A 845 10.51 -47.25 -33.23
CA LYS A 845 10.94 -45.87 -33.55
C LYS A 845 12.29 -45.53 -32.92
N ARG A 846 12.52 -45.94 -31.67
CA ARG A 846 13.79 -45.74 -30.95
C ARG A 846 14.94 -46.43 -31.69
N ILE A 847 14.76 -47.68 -32.10
CA ILE A 847 15.75 -48.45 -32.87
C ILE A 847 16.04 -47.76 -34.21
N ALA A 848 15.01 -47.34 -34.95
CA ALA A 848 15.20 -46.61 -36.20
C ALA A 848 16.01 -45.30 -36.02
N MET A 849 15.80 -44.56 -34.92
CA MET A 849 16.60 -43.38 -34.59
C MET A 849 18.07 -43.75 -34.29
N LEU A 850 18.31 -44.86 -33.59
CA LEU A 850 19.67 -45.33 -33.26
C LEU A 850 20.42 -45.78 -34.51
N ASP A 851 19.76 -46.52 -35.42
CA ASP A 851 20.35 -46.92 -36.70
C ASP A 851 20.72 -45.72 -37.56
N ASP A 852 19.87 -44.69 -37.57
CA ASP A 852 20.13 -43.42 -38.27
C ASP A 852 21.36 -42.69 -37.71
N ILE A 853 21.53 -42.63 -36.38
CA ILE A 853 22.76 -42.09 -35.75
C ILE A 853 23.99 -42.87 -36.23
N LEU A 854 23.93 -44.20 -36.22
CA LEU A 854 25.06 -45.05 -36.60
C LEU A 854 25.38 -44.95 -38.10
N ALA A 855 24.37 -44.78 -38.95
CA ALA A 855 24.56 -44.55 -40.38
C ALA A 855 25.24 -43.20 -40.67
N ILE A 856 24.82 -42.13 -39.98
CA ILE A 856 25.45 -40.80 -40.07
C ILE A 856 26.91 -40.88 -39.63
N HIS A 857 27.20 -41.58 -38.53
CA HIS A 857 28.57 -41.77 -38.03
C HIS A 857 29.46 -42.56 -39.01
N ALA A 858 28.94 -43.66 -39.58
CA ALA A 858 29.67 -44.43 -40.59
C ALA A 858 30.00 -43.60 -41.84
N ALA A 859 29.05 -42.77 -42.30
CA ALA A 859 29.28 -41.87 -43.43
C ALA A 859 30.36 -40.81 -43.13
N ALA A 860 30.42 -40.29 -41.90
CA ALA A 860 31.43 -39.32 -41.50
C ALA A 860 32.85 -39.93 -41.46
N ILE A 861 32.99 -41.19 -41.05
CA ILE A 861 34.28 -41.91 -41.06
C ILE A 861 34.78 -42.13 -42.50
N ASP A 862 33.88 -42.42 -43.43
CA ASP A 862 34.22 -42.66 -44.83
C ASP A 862 34.70 -41.38 -45.57
N GLU A 863 34.29 -40.18 -45.12
CA GLU A 863 34.73 -38.90 -45.72
C GLU A 863 36.13 -38.42 -45.26
N ASP A 864 36.59 -38.82 -44.08
CA ASP A 864 37.91 -38.45 -43.55
C ASP A 864 39.06 -39.31 -44.12
N GLU A 865 38.77 -40.26 -44.99
CA GLU A 865 39.81 -40.96 -45.77
C GLU A 865 40.38 -39.99 -46.83
N PRO A 866 41.66 -39.57 -46.74
CA PRO A 866 42.17 -38.48 -47.56
C PRO A 866 42.14 -38.87 -49.04
N SER A 867 41.30 -38.17 -49.81
CA SER A 867 41.38 -38.18 -51.27
C SER A 867 42.85 -38.00 -51.70
N PRO A 868 43.42 -38.92 -52.50
CA PRO A 868 44.84 -38.89 -52.82
C PRO A 868 45.22 -37.55 -53.47
N LYS A 869 46.19 -36.85 -52.88
CA LYS A 869 46.74 -35.58 -53.39
C LYS A 869 47.07 -35.72 -54.87
N ARG A 870 46.31 -35.05 -55.75
CA ARG A 870 46.69 -34.88 -57.15
C ARG A 870 48.06 -34.16 -57.22
N PRO A 871 49.02 -34.67 -58.00
CA PRO A 871 50.31 -34.01 -58.15
C PRO A 871 50.12 -32.66 -58.86
N ARG A 872 50.74 -31.61 -58.32
CA ARG A 872 50.94 -30.34 -59.03
C ARG A 872 51.91 -30.59 -60.18
N LEU A 873 51.39 -30.60 -61.42
CA LEU A 873 52.20 -30.43 -62.62
C LEU A 873 52.39 -28.94 -62.86
N GLY A 874 53.65 -28.49 -62.79
CA GLY A 874 54.05 -27.17 -63.24
C GLY A 874 53.98 -27.06 -64.77
N THR A 875 53.88 -25.82 -65.24
CA THR A 875 54.36 -25.44 -66.56
C THR A 875 55.18 -24.17 -66.43
N SER A 876 56.24 -24.16 -67.25
CA SER A 876 57.23 -23.13 -67.58
C SER A 876 56.87 -21.67 -67.34
#